data_AF-A0A6B3BQ24-F1
#
_entry.id   AF-A0A6B3BQ24-F1
#
_cell.length_a   1.000
_cell.length_b   1.000
_cell.length_c   1.000
_cell.angle_alpha   90.00
_cell.angle_beta   90.00
_cell.angle_gamma   90.00
#
_symmetry.space_group_name_H-M   'P 1'
#
loop_
_entity.id
_entity.type
_entity.pdbx_description
1 polymer ?
#
loop_
_entity_poly.entity_id
_entity_poly.type
_entity_poly.pdbx_seq_one_letter_code
_entity_poly.pdbx_strand_id
1 'polypeptide(L)'
;MPQAPRPSMRQLIQQRRRAGFVGRGAERAAFRANFDLPPDDERHRFRFHVHGNAGVGKTFLVRELEQQAKERGALTAYVDEGVGSVPEALTVMCRQFASQGRRFKELERLLAAHRERRHEAESAVASLESQPENSPVGSPSAGSLTVARIGLAGAGLIPVVGPFAGALDADRIAQGADRVRAGIAARLRNQDDVQLVLAPERVLTPVLLTELDDICAAVPWIVLFLDTYERTGPFLDGWLHDIMTTDRYGDLSFPANLVLVTAGQRPFDTGRWGGFADFVTEVPLGPFTEAEARGLLADKGVTDEPVVEEVLRLTGGLPVLVSTLAEARPTDPDDIGDPSATAVGRFLKWETDPARQAAALACALPRRLDADIFRAALPASASGQARDDAELDLLFGWLRALPFVSDRGDRIQYHDVVRAPMLRLQRHRSPRRWAEQHTGLADTFAGWRAEVEVPLPADELWATEEWRELRLAESYHLLCASPRTALPVVLRDVVHACDQGEVVARRWARVLVEAGDDNEAPAVRSWGRDLLDALADADADDGGHGEGRGGQRKEGGVLGALALLLGRAGLDARGQAVARMLRGRELRMSGEYGKALGEYEQAVALDPGLERAYYGRGVVHAEQRDYAAAIADLDRADELAPDTARVLFVRGDYHRILGHHEEAVRDLDRAIALGPDLAGAWASRGVTRHGTGDTEHALADLDRALELDPEHVWALVRRARVHRSRGERAGQLADLDRAVALGPELAWVACERGDALRAADRDADALDDYDRALELDPAYSSAYASRGVSHSRLGCHDKALADLDKALELYPAYAWALVQRSVVHRRADGYEASYEDAHRAVELEPESAWALWNRGEALRCLGRFEEARADLDRALALAPDSVWAIGCRGAVLHELRLYGDALADLDRTVALDPDGAWHLMRRIMTLLAVGRPEDARTDLHRYLVIGDDRAWAHHTLAQIHLLDGRAEDASTALAEAARHGLTEPAGLEELARAQRKAGEWRAARETADRMRGLHGPGGVFCLALAVAGERGRDGARPVWREADRLASGWDLAEGAPGFLHAVIAAGRGDWAGLDEHLADLLTGTREWVDVAWLADLLSELAGAPGGPPEERERIAVRLDRVREAREAISRRYAE
;
A
#
# COMPACT_ATOMS: atom_id res chain seq x y z
N MET A 1 0.25 -36.62 -63.05
CA MET A 1 0.54 -37.37 -61.79
C MET A 1 0.52 -38.86 -62.07
N PRO A 2 1.59 -39.61 -61.79
CA PRO A 2 1.54 -41.07 -61.78
C PRO A 2 0.73 -41.53 -60.54
N GLN A 3 -0.15 -42.53 -60.70
CA GLN A 3 -0.89 -43.14 -59.61
C GLN A 3 0.08 -43.75 -58.58
N ALA A 4 -0.08 -43.39 -57.30
CA ALA A 4 0.67 -43.99 -56.21
C ALA A 4 0.44 -45.52 -56.15
N PRO A 5 1.48 -46.34 -55.91
CA PRO A 5 1.34 -47.79 -55.88
C PRO A 5 0.42 -48.23 -54.73
N ARG A 6 -0.47 -49.20 -55.00
CA ARG A 6 -1.35 -49.78 -53.98
C ARG A 6 -0.52 -50.42 -52.86
N PRO A 7 -0.79 -50.13 -51.57
CA PRO A 7 -0.01 -50.66 -50.46
C PRO A 7 -0.11 -52.19 -50.41
N SER A 8 1.01 -52.85 -50.14
CA SER A 8 1.08 -54.30 -50.01
C SER A 8 0.32 -54.80 -48.78
N MET A 9 -0.12 -56.05 -48.80
CA MET A 9 -0.80 -56.69 -47.66
C MET A 9 0.05 -56.66 -46.38
N ARG A 10 1.39 -56.72 -46.51
CA ARG A 10 2.33 -56.60 -45.39
C ARG A 10 2.35 -55.18 -44.80
N GLN A 11 2.22 -54.15 -45.64
CA GLN A 11 2.08 -52.75 -45.21
C GLN A 11 0.72 -52.49 -44.57
N LEU A 12 -0.36 -53.07 -45.10
CA LEU A 12 -1.70 -52.99 -44.49
C LEU A 12 -1.79 -53.74 -43.15
N ILE A 13 -1.11 -54.89 -43.00
CA ILE A 13 -1.02 -55.63 -41.74
C ILE A 13 -0.13 -54.89 -40.73
N GLN A 14 0.97 -54.27 -41.17
CA GLN A 14 1.76 -53.39 -40.30
C GLN A 14 0.95 -52.15 -39.88
N GLN A 15 0.22 -51.49 -40.79
CA GLN A 15 -0.69 -50.39 -40.44
C GLN A 15 -1.77 -50.82 -39.44
N ARG A 16 -2.40 -51.99 -39.63
CA ARG A 16 -3.46 -52.49 -38.74
C ARG A 16 -2.94 -52.98 -37.38
N ARG A 17 -1.71 -53.51 -37.29
CA ARG A 17 -1.05 -53.80 -36.00
C ARG A 17 -0.58 -52.54 -35.26
N ARG A 18 -0.49 -51.39 -35.95
CA ARG A 18 0.05 -50.11 -35.43
C ARG A 18 -1.02 -49.07 -35.13
N ALA A 19 -2.27 -49.32 -35.51
CA ALA A 19 -3.42 -48.54 -35.04
C ALA A 19 -3.69 -48.72 -33.53
N GLY A 20 -3.05 -49.70 -32.88
CA GLY A 20 -3.06 -49.92 -31.42
C GLY A 20 -1.83 -49.34 -30.73
N PHE A 21 -1.64 -48.03 -30.84
CA PHE A 21 -0.85 -47.28 -29.85
C PHE A 21 -1.75 -46.20 -29.27
N VAL A 22 -2.31 -46.50 -28.10
CA VAL A 22 -3.06 -45.53 -27.31
C VAL A 22 -2.10 -44.84 -26.33
N GLY A 23 -1.74 -43.59 -26.64
CA GLY A 23 -0.82 -42.77 -25.84
C GLY A 23 -0.25 -41.59 -26.63
N ARG A 24 -0.01 -40.44 -25.97
CA ARG A 24 0.66 -39.25 -26.52
C ARG A 24 0.03 -38.69 -27.81
N GLY A 25 -1.29 -38.75 -27.88
CA GLY A 25 -2.06 -38.40 -29.08
C GLY A 25 -1.91 -36.93 -29.45
N ALA A 26 -1.86 -36.04 -28.46
CA ALA A 26 -1.72 -34.61 -28.65
C ALA A 26 -0.33 -34.25 -29.20
N GLU A 27 0.72 -34.83 -28.63
CA GLU A 27 2.12 -34.62 -29.00
C GLU A 27 2.38 -35.10 -30.43
N ARG A 28 1.87 -36.29 -30.78
CA ARG A 28 1.94 -36.84 -32.15
C ARG A 28 1.10 -36.04 -33.14
N ALA A 29 -0.04 -35.48 -32.71
CA ALA A 29 -0.86 -34.64 -33.55
C ALA A 29 -0.20 -33.29 -33.82
N ALA A 30 0.41 -32.66 -32.80
CA ALA A 30 1.15 -31.42 -32.91
C ALA A 30 2.34 -31.56 -33.87
N PHE A 31 3.16 -32.60 -33.70
CA PHE A 31 4.28 -32.87 -34.61
C PHE A 31 3.82 -33.09 -36.06
N ARG A 32 2.73 -33.85 -36.25
CA ARG A 32 2.17 -34.11 -37.59
C ARG A 32 1.58 -32.86 -38.24
N ALA A 33 0.90 -32.01 -37.47
CA ALA A 33 0.31 -30.77 -37.96
C ALA A 33 1.38 -29.79 -38.47
N ASN A 34 2.59 -29.85 -37.91
CA ASN A 34 3.71 -29.00 -38.32
C ASN A 34 4.09 -29.17 -39.81
N PHE A 35 3.92 -30.37 -40.37
CA PHE A 35 4.19 -30.65 -41.79
C PHE A 35 3.10 -30.13 -42.74
N ASP A 36 1.93 -29.76 -42.21
CA ASP A 36 0.82 -29.16 -42.96
C ASP A 36 0.89 -27.62 -42.96
N LEU A 37 1.80 -27.03 -42.18
CA LEU A 37 2.06 -25.60 -42.10
C LEU A 37 3.26 -25.24 -43.00
N PRO A 38 3.15 -24.21 -43.84
CA PRO A 38 4.30 -23.74 -44.61
C PRO A 38 5.33 -23.08 -43.66
N PRO A 39 6.65 -23.14 -43.95
CA PRO A 39 7.68 -22.66 -43.02
C PRO A 39 7.65 -21.17 -42.68
N ASP A 40 6.96 -20.35 -43.47
CA ASP A 40 6.73 -18.92 -43.24
C ASP A 40 5.54 -18.62 -42.32
N ASP A 41 4.74 -19.63 -41.97
CA ASP A 41 3.67 -19.52 -40.96
C ASP A 41 4.29 -19.40 -39.56
N GLU A 42 3.92 -18.37 -38.80
CA GLU A 42 4.41 -18.14 -37.43
C GLU A 42 4.10 -19.31 -36.47
N ARG A 43 3.17 -20.20 -36.82
CA ARG A 43 2.84 -21.42 -36.06
C ARG A 43 3.74 -22.61 -36.43
N HIS A 44 4.54 -22.52 -37.48
CA HIS A 44 5.53 -23.53 -37.81
C HIS A 44 6.60 -23.58 -36.72
N ARG A 45 7.08 -24.78 -36.40
CA ARG A 45 8.06 -25.03 -35.34
C ARG A 45 9.24 -25.78 -35.94
N PHE A 46 10.41 -25.16 -35.86
CA PHE A 46 11.65 -25.69 -36.42
C PHE A 46 12.31 -26.73 -35.50
N ARG A 47 11.95 -26.74 -34.20
CA ARG A 47 12.47 -27.71 -33.23
C ARG A 47 11.39 -28.25 -32.30
N PHE A 48 11.44 -29.56 -32.04
CA PHE A 48 10.70 -30.24 -30.98
C PHE A 48 11.67 -30.76 -29.92
N HIS A 49 11.46 -30.41 -28.66
CA HIS A 49 12.27 -30.87 -27.54
C HIS A 49 11.45 -31.78 -26.62
N VAL A 50 11.65 -33.09 -26.75
CA VAL A 50 11.00 -34.12 -25.93
C VAL A 50 11.80 -34.30 -24.64
N HIS A 51 11.18 -34.05 -23.49
CA HIS A 51 11.87 -34.24 -22.21
C HIS A 51 11.00 -34.88 -21.15
N GLY A 52 11.63 -35.46 -20.13
CA GLY A 52 10.94 -36.12 -19.03
C GLY A 52 11.82 -37.15 -18.34
N ASN A 53 11.39 -37.66 -17.19
CA ASN A 53 12.17 -38.62 -16.39
C ASN A 53 12.42 -39.95 -17.11
N ALA A 54 13.32 -40.80 -16.62
CA ALA A 54 13.51 -42.13 -17.18
C ALA A 54 12.22 -42.98 -17.09
N GLY A 55 11.97 -43.84 -18.08
CA GLY A 55 10.79 -44.72 -18.08
C GLY A 55 9.46 -44.11 -18.55
N VAL A 56 9.41 -42.81 -18.89
CA VAL A 56 8.20 -42.11 -19.39
C VAL A 56 7.89 -42.32 -20.89
N GLY A 57 8.65 -43.18 -21.58
CA GLY A 57 8.40 -43.56 -22.98
C GLY A 57 9.01 -42.66 -24.06
N LYS A 58 10.01 -41.82 -23.72
CA LYS A 58 10.69 -40.89 -24.65
C LYS A 58 11.16 -41.55 -25.96
N THR A 59 12.03 -42.55 -25.88
CA THR A 59 12.60 -43.24 -27.06
C THR A 59 11.51 -43.84 -27.95
N PHE A 60 10.44 -44.35 -27.37
CA PHE A 60 9.32 -44.90 -28.14
C PHE A 60 8.57 -43.81 -28.90
N LEU A 61 8.27 -42.67 -28.25
CA LEU A 61 7.64 -41.52 -28.90
C LEU A 61 8.52 -41.00 -30.06
N VAL A 62 9.81 -40.80 -29.84
CA VAL A 62 10.74 -40.30 -30.87
C VAL A 62 10.79 -41.23 -32.09
N ARG A 63 10.76 -42.55 -31.89
CA ARG A 63 10.70 -43.53 -32.99
C ARG A 63 9.37 -43.47 -33.76
N GLU A 64 8.26 -43.20 -33.08
CA GLU A 64 6.97 -42.97 -33.73
C GLU A 64 6.97 -41.67 -34.54
N LEU A 65 7.56 -40.58 -34.01
CA LEU A 65 7.72 -39.32 -34.75
C LEU A 65 8.59 -39.52 -36.01
N GLU A 66 9.66 -40.31 -35.92
CA GLU A 66 10.51 -40.68 -37.07
C GLU A 66 9.70 -41.38 -38.17
N GLN A 67 8.80 -42.30 -37.78
CA GLN A 67 7.94 -43.00 -38.73
C GLN A 67 6.89 -42.05 -39.36
N GLN A 68 6.30 -41.14 -38.58
CA GLN A 68 5.35 -40.13 -39.08
C GLN A 68 6.01 -39.19 -40.10
N ALA A 69 7.24 -38.77 -39.84
CA ALA A 69 8.02 -37.96 -40.77
C ALA A 69 8.23 -38.69 -42.11
N LYS A 70 8.63 -39.97 -42.07
CA LYS A 70 8.78 -40.80 -43.29
C LYS A 70 7.47 -40.95 -44.07
N GLU A 71 6.34 -41.09 -43.38
CA GLU A 71 5.02 -41.18 -44.02
C GLU A 71 4.61 -39.87 -44.74
N ARG A 72 5.11 -38.72 -44.27
CA ARG A 72 4.97 -37.43 -44.95
C ARG A 72 6.00 -37.21 -46.07
N GLY A 73 6.78 -38.24 -46.41
CA GLY A 73 7.80 -38.17 -47.45
C GLY A 73 9.07 -37.44 -47.00
N ALA A 74 9.28 -37.25 -45.69
CA ALA A 74 10.48 -36.62 -45.18
C ALA A 74 11.70 -37.54 -45.27
N LEU A 75 12.85 -36.95 -45.51
CA LEU A 75 14.14 -37.61 -45.40
C LEU A 75 14.61 -37.52 -43.93
N THR A 76 14.87 -38.65 -43.27
CA THR A 76 15.14 -38.63 -41.81
C THR A 76 16.52 -39.14 -41.42
N ALA A 77 17.12 -38.62 -40.36
CA ALA A 77 18.32 -39.22 -39.75
C ALA A 77 18.18 -39.30 -38.23
N TYR A 78 18.60 -40.42 -37.64
CA TYR A 78 18.53 -40.69 -36.20
C TYR A 78 19.91 -40.87 -35.59
N VAL A 79 20.24 -40.06 -34.60
CA VAL A 79 21.51 -40.07 -33.86
C VAL A 79 21.22 -40.35 -32.39
N ASP A 80 21.89 -41.36 -31.85
CA ASP A 80 21.78 -41.78 -30.45
C ASP A 80 23.09 -41.54 -29.68
N GLU A 81 23.21 -42.13 -28.50
CA GLU A 81 24.41 -42.05 -27.64
C GLU A 81 25.67 -42.72 -28.22
N GLY A 82 25.59 -43.35 -29.40
CA GLY A 82 26.72 -44.00 -30.07
C GLY A 82 27.71 -43.04 -30.73
N VAL A 83 27.52 -41.73 -30.64
CA VAL A 83 28.41 -40.70 -31.20
C VAL A 83 29.00 -39.80 -30.12
N GLY A 84 30.27 -39.39 -30.29
CA GLY A 84 30.99 -38.53 -29.35
C GLY A 84 31.40 -37.17 -29.90
N SER A 85 31.08 -36.86 -31.16
CA SER A 85 31.44 -35.57 -31.80
C SER A 85 30.51 -35.19 -32.96
N VAL A 86 30.55 -33.91 -33.36
CA VAL A 86 29.78 -33.41 -34.52
C VAL A 86 30.13 -34.19 -35.81
N PRO A 87 31.40 -34.41 -36.21
CA PRO A 87 31.72 -35.16 -37.43
C PRO A 87 31.21 -36.62 -37.41
N GLU A 88 31.17 -37.26 -36.25
CA GLU A 88 30.60 -38.60 -36.10
C GLU A 88 29.09 -38.60 -36.29
N ALA A 89 28.39 -37.62 -35.69
CA ALA A 89 26.96 -37.41 -35.91
C ALA A 89 26.65 -37.17 -37.40
N LEU A 90 27.42 -36.29 -38.06
CA LEU A 90 27.28 -36.03 -39.50
C LEU A 90 27.53 -37.27 -40.35
N THR A 91 28.47 -38.14 -39.96
CA THR A 91 28.68 -39.40 -40.69
C THR A 91 27.49 -40.35 -40.53
N VAL A 92 26.93 -40.45 -39.33
CA VAL A 92 25.71 -41.25 -39.09
C VAL A 92 24.57 -40.73 -39.95
N MET A 93 24.39 -39.41 -40.01
CA MET A 93 23.40 -38.76 -40.87
C MET A 93 23.62 -39.06 -42.35
N CYS A 94 24.83 -38.84 -42.89
CA CYS A 94 25.17 -39.13 -44.29
C CYS A 94 24.86 -40.59 -44.66
N ARG A 95 25.26 -41.54 -43.81
CA ARG A 95 25.00 -42.97 -44.02
C ARG A 95 23.49 -43.28 -44.08
N GLN A 96 22.69 -42.66 -43.21
CA GLN A 96 21.24 -42.87 -43.20
C GLN A 96 20.53 -42.16 -44.36
N PHE A 97 21.00 -41.00 -44.78
CA PHE A 97 20.49 -40.36 -45.99
C PHE A 97 20.85 -41.14 -47.26
N ALA A 98 22.07 -41.70 -47.32
CA ALA A 98 22.51 -42.54 -48.43
C ALA A 98 21.66 -43.81 -48.57
N SER A 99 21.24 -44.43 -47.45
CA SER A 99 20.34 -45.59 -47.48
C SER A 99 18.92 -45.25 -47.94
N GLN A 100 18.54 -43.96 -47.88
CA GLN A 100 17.29 -43.40 -48.41
C GLN A 100 17.47 -42.82 -49.83
N GLY A 101 18.62 -43.04 -50.48
CA GLY A 101 18.84 -42.66 -51.87
C GLY A 101 19.26 -41.19 -52.09
N ARG A 102 19.78 -40.51 -51.07
CA ARG A 102 20.35 -39.15 -51.15
C ARG A 102 21.75 -39.13 -50.55
N ARG A 103 22.76 -38.78 -51.33
CA ARG A 103 24.16 -38.74 -50.88
C ARG A 103 24.69 -37.32 -50.88
N PHE A 104 25.48 -37.03 -49.86
CA PHE A 104 26.18 -35.77 -49.65
C PHE A 104 27.62 -35.97 -50.14
N LYS A 105 27.84 -35.80 -51.45
CA LYS A 105 29.08 -36.28 -52.09
C LYS A 105 30.29 -35.51 -51.56
N GLU A 106 30.15 -34.20 -51.41
CA GLU A 106 31.25 -33.35 -50.95
C GLU A 106 31.45 -33.46 -49.44
N LEU A 107 30.37 -33.53 -48.66
CA LEU A 107 30.46 -33.77 -47.22
C LEU A 107 31.05 -35.16 -46.90
N GLU A 108 30.64 -36.22 -47.61
CA GLU A 108 31.21 -37.57 -47.43
C GLU A 108 32.71 -37.58 -47.75
N ARG A 109 33.14 -36.84 -48.78
CA ARG A 109 34.56 -36.67 -49.15
C ARG A 109 35.35 -35.97 -48.03
N LEU A 110 34.81 -34.87 -47.50
CA LEU A 110 35.46 -34.11 -46.42
C LEU A 110 35.44 -34.85 -45.08
N LEU A 111 34.39 -35.62 -44.78
CA LEU A 111 34.35 -36.48 -43.59
C LEU A 111 35.36 -37.62 -43.68
N ALA A 112 35.56 -38.20 -44.86
CA ALA A 112 36.61 -39.20 -45.10
C ALA A 112 38.00 -38.57 -44.94
N ALA A 113 38.23 -37.40 -45.53
CA ALA A 113 39.47 -36.64 -45.36
C ALA A 113 39.71 -36.27 -43.90
N HIS A 114 38.69 -35.80 -43.16
CA HIS A 114 38.79 -35.49 -41.73
C HIS A 114 39.25 -36.71 -40.94
N ARG A 115 38.67 -37.89 -41.17
CA ARG A 115 39.06 -39.12 -40.48
C ARG A 115 40.51 -39.53 -40.76
N GLU A 116 40.92 -39.45 -42.03
CA GLU A 116 42.29 -39.74 -42.45
C GLU A 116 43.28 -38.74 -41.81
N ARG A 117 43.00 -37.43 -41.91
CA ARG A 117 43.85 -36.37 -41.35
C ARG A 117 43.88 -36.37 -39.83
N ARG A 118 42.77 -36.70 -39.17
CA ARG A 118 42.70 -36.88 -37.72
C ARG A 118 43.58 -38.05 -37.29
N HIS A 119 43.53 -39.17 -38.01
CA HIS A 119 44.39 -40.32 -37.74
C HIS A 119 45.88 -39.99 -37.98
N GLU A 120 46.20 -39.26 -39.05
CA GLU A 120 47.55 -38.73 -39.30
C GLU A 120 48.01 -37.78 -38.17
N ALA A 121 47.14 -36.88 -37.71
CA ALA A 121 47.42 -35.94 -36.62
C ALA A 121 47.60 -36.66 -35.27
N GLU A 122 46.74 -37.63 -34.93
CA GLU A 122 46.88 -38.48 -33.74
C GLU A 122 48.21 -39.25 -33.76
N SER A 123 48.62 -39.78 -34.93
CA SER A 123 49.93 -40.44 -35.08
C SER A 123 51.12 -39.46 -34.98
N ALA A 124 50.93 -38.23 -35.45
CA ALA A 124 51.93 -37.17 -35.39
C ALA A 124 52.16 -36.67 -33.96
N VAL A 125 51.09 -36.63 -33.15
CA VAL A 125 51.17 -36.26 -31.74
C VAL A 125 51.72 -37.41 -30.89
N ALA A 126 51.34 -38.66 -31.17
CA ALA A 126 51.94 -39.83 -30.51
C ALA A 126 53.47 -39.91 -30.72
N SER A 127 54.00 -39.34 -31.82
CA SER A 127 55.45 -39.25 -32.06
C SER A 127 56.15 -38.05 -31.39
N LEU A 128 55.41 -37.05 -30.90
CA LEU A 128 55.92 -36.00 -30.00
C LEU A 128 56.07 -36.51 -28.56
N GLU A 129 55.29 -37.50 -28.16
CA GLU A 129 55.35 -38.15 -26.84
C GLU A 129 56.58 -39.08 -26.68
N SER A 130 57.29 -39.41 -27.77
CA SER A 130 58.34 -40.44 -27.79
C SER A 130 59.79 -39.94 -28.00
N GLN A 131 60.11 -38.66 -27.78
CA GLN A 131 61.52 -38.20 -27.82
C GLN A 131 62.28 -38.59 -26.52
N PRO A 132 63.46 -39.25 -26.58
CA PRO A 132 64.25 -39.56 -25.39
C PRO A 132 65.07 -38.35 -24.91
N GLU A 133 64.99 -38.05 -23.62
CA GLU A 133 65.79 -37.04 -22.92
C GLU A 133 67.28 -37.43 -22.87
N ASN A 134 68.18 -36.51 -23.25
CA ASN A 134 69.60 -36.58 -22.88
C ASN A 134 69.98 -35.31 -22.12
N SER A 135 69.85 -35.32 -20.78
CA SER A 135 70.58 -34.46 -19.82
C SER A 135 70.33 -34.94 -18.36
N PRO A 136 71.28 -34.76 -17.41
CA PRO A 136 71.32 -35.59 -16.20
C PRO A 136 70.64 -34.99 -14.95
N VAL A 137 69.89 -35.86 -14.28
CA VAL A 137 69.47 -35.98 -12.85
C VAL A 137 68.81 -34.78 -12.15
N GLY A 138 67.49 -34.90 -11.91
CA GLY A 138 66.73 -34.15 -10.90
C GLY A 138 65.20 -34.20 -11.07
N SER A 139 64.59 -35.38 -10.83
CA SER A 139 63.14 -35.68 -10.77
C SER A 139 62.29 -35.45 -12.04
N PRO A 140 61.59 -36.48 -12.55
CA PRO A 140 60.66 -36.31 -13.67
C PRO A 140 59.40 -35.60 -13.14
N SER A 141 59.15 -34.36 -13.55
CA SER A 141 57.87 -33.75 -13.25
C SER A 141 56.80 -34.38 -14.14
N ALA A 142 55.73 -34.89 -13.55
CA ALA A 142 54.52 -35.36 -14.23
C ALA A 142 53.79 -34.25 -15.03
N GLY A 143 54.40 -33.07 -15.19
CA GLY A 143 53.86 -31.91 -15.89
C GLY A 143 53.95 -31.98 -17.42
N SER A 144 54.94 -32.64 -18.01
CA SER A 144 55.12 -32.65 -19.49
C SER A 144 54.05 -33.49 -20.20
N LEU A 145 53.73 -34.68 -19.67
CA LEU A 145 52.67 -35.57 -20.15
C LEU A 145 51.26 -34.98 -19.92
N THR A 146 51.09 -34.26 -18.82
CA THR A 146 49.83 -33.58 -18.47
C THR A 146 49.58 -32.37 -19.38
N VAL A 147 50.62 -31.57 -19.69
CA VAL A 147 50.52 -30.44 -20.63
C VAL A 147 50.26 -30.91 -22.06
N ALA A 148 50.84 -32.04 -22.50
CA ALA A 148 50.56 -32.61 -23.82
C ALA A 148 49.09 -33.06 -23.97
N ARG A 149 48.54 -33.78 -22.97
CA ARG A 149 47.11 -34.19 -22.96
C ARG A 149 46.14 -33.01 -22.82
N ILE A 150 46.50 -32.00 -22.02
CA ILE A 150 45.71 -30.77 -21.89
C ILE A 150 45.70 -29.99 -23.22
N GLY A 151 46.83 -29.89 -23.92
CA GLY A 151 46.89 -29.29 -25.25
C GLY A 151 46.09 -30.05 -26.30
N LEU A 152 46.04 -31.38 -26.21
CA LEU A 152 45.25 -32.25 -27.09
C LEU A 152 43.74 -32.11 -26.89
N ALA A 153 43.29 -31.97 -25.64
CA ALA A 153 41.91 -31.67 -25.31
C ALA A 153 41.50 -30.25 -25.75
N GLY A 154 42.37 -29.24 -25.52
CA GLY A 154 42.15 -27.86 -25.98
C GLY A 154 42.18 -27.69 -27.51
N ALA A 155 42.75 -28.65 -28.24
CA ALA A 155 42.77 -28.71 -29.70
C ALA A 155 41.69 -29.62 -30.32
N GLY A 156 40.79 -30.21 -29.51
CA GLY A 156 39.65 -31.02 -29.98
C GLY A 156 39.97 -32.46 -30.43
N LEU A 157 41.18 -32.96 -30.15
CA LEU A 157 41.68 -34.22 -30.70
C LEU A 157 41.43 -35.45 -29.80
N ILE A 158 41.15 -35.25 -28.51
CA ILE A 158 40.80 -36.34 -27.58
C ILE A 158 39.53 -35.93 -26.81
N PRO A 159 38.55 -36.82 -26.62
CA PRO A 159 37.36 -36.53 -25.80
C PRO A 159 37.75 -36.24 -24.35
N VAL A 160 37.18 -35.19 -23.76
CA VAL A 160 37.33 -34.90 -22.32
C VAL A 160 36.43 -35.86 -21.55
N VAL A 161 37.02 -36.73 -20.72
CA VAL A 161 36.28 -37.65 -19.83
C VAL A 161 36.64 -37.34 -18.38
N GLY A 162 35.65 -37.01 -17.54
CA GLY A 162 35.78 -36.99 -16.08
C GLY A 162 36.21 -35.66 -15.42
N PRO A 163 36.21 -35.61 -14.07
CA PRO A 163 35.90 -34.44 -13.23
C PRO A 163 37.03 -33.39 -13.10
N PHE A 164 37.92 -33.27 -14.07
CA PHE A 164 39.06 -32.33 -14.01
C PHE A 164 38.81 -30.99 -14.73
N ALA A 165 37.57 -30.66 -15.08
CA ALA A 165 37.23 -29.38 -15.73
C ALA A 165 37.25 -28.17 -14.77
N GLY A 166 37.27 -28.38 -13.45
CA GLY A 166 36.97 -27.33 -12.47
C GLY A 166 38.14 -26.47 -11.96
N ALA A 167 39.39 -26.75 -12.32
CA ALA A 167 40.53 -25.99 -11.78
C ALA A 167 41.75 -26.05 -12.71
N LEU A 168 41.72 -25.34 -13.84
CA LEU A 168 42.87 -25.25 -14.73
C LEU A 168 43.06 -23.82 -15.25
N ASP A 169 44.31 -23.39 -15.29
CA ASP A 169 44.75 -22.06 -15.72
C ASP A 169 44.62 -21.90 -17.25
N ALA A 170 43.82 -20.93 -17.69
CA ALA A 170 43.46 -20.73 -19.11
C ALA A 170 44.69 -20.51 -20.00
N ASP A 171 45.75 -19.87 -19.46
CA ASP A 171 47.00 -19.61 -20.19
C ASP A 171 47.79 -20.90 -20.46
N ARG A 172 47.71 -21.91 -19.58
CA ARG A 172 48.38 -23.20 -19.78
C ARG A 172 47.65 -24.08 -20.81
N ILE A 173 46.32 -23.97 -20.87
CA ILE A 173 45.51 -24.63 -21.90
C ILE A 173 45.82 -24.01 -23.27
N ALA A 174 45.89 -22.68 -23.34
CA ALA A 174 46.22 -21.96 -24.58
C ALA A 174 47.63 -22.31 -25.10
N GLN A 175 48.65 -22.31 -24.22
CA GLN A 175 50.03 -22.65 -24.61
C GLN A 175 50.21 -24.12 -25.04
N GLY A 176 49.47 -25.05 -24.41
CA GLY A 176 49.45 -26.46 -24.82
C GLY A 176 48.76 -26.66 -26.17
N ALA A 177 47.64 -25.99 -26.38
CA ALA A 177 46.89 -26.02 -27.64
C ALA A 177 47.69 -25.40 -28.80
N ASP A 178 48.43 -24.31 -28.57
CA ASP A 178 49.26 -23.68 -29.59
C ASP A 178 50.45 -24.54 -30.03
N ARG A 179 51.07 -25.32 -29.13
CA ARG A 179 52.12 -26.28 -29.51
C ARG A 179 51.59 -27.47 -30.32
N VAL A 180 50.43 -28.00 -29.94
CA VAL A 180 49.77 -29.09 -30.68
C VAL A 180 49.34 -28.58 -32.06
N ARG A 181 48.76 -27.37 -32.14
CA ARG A 181 48.41 -26.68 -33.38
C ARG A 181 49.62 -26.46 -34.30
N ALA A 182 50.77 -26.02 -33.76
CA ALA A 182 52.01 -25.86 -34.53
C ALA A 182 52.58 -27.20 -35.02
N GLY A 183 52.52 -28.26 -34.21
CA GLY A 183 52.97 -29.60 -34.59
C GLY A 183 52.13 -30.25 -35.70
N ILE A 184 50.83 -29.98 -35.71
CA ILE A 184 49.89 -30.44 -36.75
C ILE A 184 50.05 -29.62 -38.03
N ALA A 185 50.20 -28.30 -37.92
CA ALA A 185 50.46 -27.40 -39.06
C ALA A 185 51.78 -27.69 -39.78
N ALA A 186 52.79 -28.24 -39.08
CA ALA A 186 54.07 -28.61 -39.68
C ALA A 186 54.03 -29.91 -40.53
N ARG A 187 53.01 -30.77 -40.35
CA ARG A 187 52.88 -32.06 -41.05
C ARG A 187 51.77 -32.10 -42.09
N LEU A 188 50.70 -31.32 -41.90
CA LEU A 188 49.63 -31.16 -42.88
C LEU A 188 50.04 -30.13 -43.95
N ARG A 189 49.74 -30.41 -45.22
CA ARG A 189 50.32 -29.69 -46.37
C ARG A 189 49.59 -28.40 -46.74
N ASN A 190 48.38 -28.17 -46.27
CA ASN A 190 47.59 -26.96 -46.51
C ASN A 190 46.84 -26.50 -45.24
N GLN A 191 46.37 -25.25 -45.25
CA GLN A 191 45.68 -24.65 -44.11
C GLN A 191 44.26 -25.23 -43.91
N ASP A 192 43.63 -25.72 -44.99
CA ASP A 192 42.29 -26.29 -44.96
C ASP A 192 42.26 -27.66 -44.25
N ASP A 193 43.27 -28.51 -44.45
CA ASP A 193 43.39 -29.80 -43.74
C ASP A 193 43.65 -29.59 -42.24
N VAL A 194 44.35 -28.51 -41.87
CA VAL A 194 44.57 -28.14 -40.46
C VAL A 194 43.26 -27.69 -39.80
N GLN A 195 42.47 -26.86 -40.49
CA GLN A 195 41.13 -26.46 -40.03
C GLN A 195 40.20 -27.68 -39.93
N LEU A 196 40.25 -28.58 -40.92
CA LEU A 196 39.45 -29.79 -40.94
C LEU A 196 39.73 -30.69 -39.74
N VAL A 197 40.94 -30.68 -39.17
CA VAL A 197 41.29 -31.48 -37.97
C VAL A 197 40.97 -30.74 -36.66
N LEU A 198 41.30 -29.45 -36.57
CA LEU A 198 41.24 -28.69 -35.32
C LEU A 198 39.88 -28.03 -35.03
N ALA A 199 39.14 -27.69 -36.07
CA ALA A 199 37.80 -27.10 -35.99
C ALA A 199 36.94 -27.67 -37.14
N PRO A 200 36.75 -29.00 -37.19
CA PRO A 200 36.08 -29.68 -38.29
C PRO A 200 34.71 -29.08 -38.62
N GLU A 201 33.98 -28.61 -37.61
CA GLU A 201 32.68 -27.97 -37.77
C GLU A 201 32.73 -26.69 -38.61
N ARG A 202 33.87 -25.96 -38.68
CA ARG A 202 34.02 -24.77 -39.54
C ARG A 202 34.09 -25.09 -41.02
N VAL A 203 34.57 -26.29 -41.37
CA VAL A 203 34.71 -26.73 -42.77
C VAL A 203 33.53 -27.62 -43.19
N LEU A 204 33.09 -28.51 -42.31
CA LEU A 204 32.03 -29.48 -42.60
C LEU A 204 30.63 -28.85 -42.60
N THR A 205 30.36 -27.89 -41.72
CA THR A 205 29.02 -27.31 -41.57
C THR A 205 28.58 -26.52 -42.80
N PRO A 206 29.38 -25.62 -43.40
CA PRO A 206 28.97 -24.92 -44.62
C PRO A 206 28.63 -25.87 -45.78
N VAL A 207 29.40 -26.95 -45.95
CA VAL A 207 29.15 -27.96 -47.00
C VAL A 207 27.88 -28.76 -46.71
N LEU A 208 27.66 -29.12 -45.45
CA LEU A 208 26.41 -29.75 -45.02
C LEU A 208 25.20 -28.86 -45.35
N LEU A 209 25.25 -27.56 -45.02
CA LEU A 209 24.14 -26.64 -45.25
C LEU A 209 23.84 -26.46 -46.74
N THR A 210 24.88 -26.30 -47.57
CA THR A 210 24.71 -26.22 -49.03
C THR A 210 24.12 -27.51 -49.62
N GLU A 211 24.65 -28.68 -49.27
CA GLU A 211 24.12 -29.94 -49.80
C GLU A 211 22.73 -30.29 -49.21
N LEU A 212 22.39 -29.81 -48.01
CA LEU A 212 21.04 -29.90 -47.46
C LEU A 212 20.06 -29.03 -48.26
N ASP A 213 20.44 -27.80 -48.59
CA ASP A 213 19.62 -26.89 -49.40
C ASP A 213 19.35 -27.47 -50.80
N ASP A 214 20.37 -28.05 -51.44
CA ASP A 214 20.23 -28.78 -52.72
C ASP A 214 19.24 -29.96 -52.62
N ILE A 215 19.23 -30.67 -51.49
CA ILE A 215 18.32 -31.80 -51.25
C ILE A 215 16.90 -31.31 -50.99
N CYS A 216 16.72 -30.15 -50.33
CA CYS A 216 15.42 -29.56 -50.06
C CYS A 216 14.62 -29.21 -51.33
N ALA A 217 15.29 -29.01 -52.47
CA ALA A 217 14.62 -28.90 -53.77
C ALA A 217 13.99 -30.24 -54.25
N ALA A 218 14.39 -31.38 -53.69
CA ALA A 218 14.03 -32.72 -54.15
C ALA A 218 13.25 -33.57 -53.14
N VAL A 219 13.06 -33.10 -51.90
CA VAL A 219 12.23 -33.74 -50.86
C VAL A 219 11.41 -32.69 -50.13
N PRO A 220 10.16 -32.98 -49.74
CA PRO A 220 9.30 -31.98 -49.11
C PRO A 220 9.80 -31.57 -47.72
N TRP A 221 10.42 -32.48 -46.97
CA TRP A 221 10.87 -32.24 -45.60
C TRP A 221 12.15 -33.01 -45.27
N ILE A 222 12.96 -32.47 -44.37
CA ILE A 222 14.08 -33.17 -43.72
C ILE A 222 13.83 -33.19 -42.21
N VAL A 223 14.06 -34.31 -41.54
CA VAL A 223 13.90 -34.39 -40.07
C VAL A 223 15.10 -35.06 -39.40
N LEU A 224 15.71 -34.36 -38.45
CA LEU A 224 16.86 -34.85 -37.68
C LEU A 224 16.42 -35.22 -36.26
N PHE A 225 16.65 -36.46 -35.85
CA PHE A 225 16.34 -36.98 -34.51
C PHE A 225 17.62 -37.16 -33.71
N LEU A 226 17.73 -36.48 -32.57
CA LEU A 226 18.86 -36.53 -31.64
C LEU A 226 18.35 -37.03 -30.28
N ASP A 227 18.56 -38.32 -30.01
CA ASP A 227 18.09 -38.99 -28.80
C ASP A 227 19.20 -39.07 -27.74
N THR A 228 18.81 -39.28 -26.47
CA THR A 228 19.73 -39.28 -25.31
C THR A 228 20.53 -37.97 -25.24
N TYR A 229 19.82 -36.84 -25.35
CA TYR A 229 20.40 -35.51 -25.48
C TYR A 229 21.14 -35.06 -24.21
N GLU A 230 20.91 -35.68 -23.05
CA GLU A 230 21.76 -35.50 -21.87
C GLU A 230 23.23 -35.93 -22.10
N ARG A 231 23.49 -36.84 -23.05
CA ARG A 231 24.84 -37.31 -23.40
C ARG A 231 25.41 -36.63 -24.63
N THR A 232 24.58 -36.34 -25.63
CA THR A 232 25.01 -35.73 -26.90
C THR A 232 24.93 -34.20 -26.92
N GLY A 233 24.08 -33.61 -26.07
CA GLY A 233 23.89 -32.17 -25.90
C GLY A 233 25.17 -31.39 -25.57
N PRO A 234 26.07 -31.85 -24.69
CA PRO A 234 27.29 -31.11 -24.36
C PRO A 234 28.14 -30.68 -25.57
N PHE A 235 28.16 -31.45 -26.66
CA PHE A 235 28.88 -31.10 -27.89
C PHE A 235 27.98 -30.72 -29.08
N LEU A 236 26.70 -31.13 -29.10
CA LEU A 236 25.76 -30.77 -30.16
C LEU A 236 25.05 -29.44 -29.92
N ASP A 237 24.78 -29.06 -28.67
CA ASP A 237 23.87 -27.97 -28.37
C ASP A 237 24.44 -26.59 -28.76
N GLY A 238 25.74 -26.36 -28.54
CA GLY A 238 26.42 -25.16 -29.03
C GLY A 238 26.50 -25.09 -30.56
N TRP A 239 26.75 -26.23 -31.21
CA TRP A 239 26.84 -26.30 -32.67
C TRP A 239 25.47 -26.07 -33.34
N LEU A 240 24.40 -26.65 -32.80
CA LEU A 240 23.03 -26.44 -33.29
C LEU A 240 22.58 -25.01 -33.06
N HIS A 241 22.92 -24.42 -31.90
CA HIS A 241 22.63 -23.02 -31.63
C HIS A 241 23.29 -22.13 -32.68
N ASP A 242 24.59 -22.32 -32.91
CA ASP A 242 25.34 -21.51 -33.87
C ASP A 242 24.77 -21.59 -35.30
N ILE A 243 24.25 -22.74 -35.73
CA ILE A 243 23.61 -22.89 -37.06
C ILE A 243 22.24 -22.19 -37.12
N MET A 244 21.47 -22.25 -36.04
CA MET A 244 20.06 -21.84 -36.04
C MET A 244 19.85 -20.37 -35.66
N THR A 245 20.77 -19.77 -34.91
CA THR A 245 20.55 -18.45 -34.29
C THR A 245 21.66 -17.44 -34.54
N THR A 246 22.79 -17.84 -35.15
CA THR A 246 23.94 -16.96 -35.35
C THR A 246 24.45 -16.96 -36.79
N ASP A 247 25.09 -15.86 -37.19
CA ASP A 247 25.71 -15.75 -38.52
C ASP A 247 27.13 -16.36 -38.57
N ARG A 248 27.46 -17.29 -37.64
CA ARG A 248 28.81 -17.87 -37.51
C ARG A 248 29.29 -18.55 -38.80
N TYR A 249 28.36 -19.05 -39.61
CA TYR A 249 28.65 -19.71 -40.88
C TYR A 249 28.24 -18.86 -42.11
N GLY A 250 28.06 -17.55 -41.94
CA GLY A 250 27.56 -16.62 -42.96
C GLY A 250 26.04 -16.71 -43.14
N ASP A 251 25.54 -16.40 -44.35
CA ASP A 251 24.11 -16.48 -44.69
C ASP A 251 23.58 -17.93 -44.79
N LEU A 252 24.43 -18.93 -44.56
CA LEU A 252 24.07 -20.35 -44.61
C LEU A 252 23.46 -20.77 -43.27
N SER A 253 22.21 -21.21 -43.30
CA SER A 253 21.47 -21.76 -42.16
C SER A 253 20.77 -23.06 -42.56
N PHE A 254 20.12 -23.74 -41.60
CA PHE A 254 19.28 -24.89 -41.97
C PHE A 254 18.15 -24.45 -42.90
N PRO A 255 17.83 -25.26 -43.94
CA PRO A 255 16.74 -24.92 -44.85
C PRO A 255 15.41 -24.94 -44.10
N ALA A 256 14.48 -24.06 -44.49
CA ALA A 256 13.23 -23.82 -43.74
C ALA A 256 12.30 -25.05 -43.64
N ASN A 257 12.49 -26.05 -44.51
CA ASN A 257 11.78 -27.32 -44.47
C ASN A 257 12.53 -28.43 -43.71
N LEU A 258 13.47 -28.07 -42.82
CA LEU A 258 14.12 -28.97 -41.88
C LEU A 258 13.52 -28.81 -40.48
N VAL A 259 13.15 -29.95 -39.86
CA VAL A 259 12.66 -30.01 -38.47
C VAL A 259 13.64 -30.80 -37.60
N LEU A 260 14.03 -30.22 -36.46
CA LEU A 260 14.92 -30.86 -35.49
C LEU A 260 14.11 -31.45 -34.32
N VAL A 261 14.36 -32.71 -33.96
CA VAL A 261 13.76 -33.36 -32.80
C VAL A 261 14.87 -33.76 -31.84
N THR A 262 14.86 -33.21 -30.64
CA THR A 262 15.83 -33.51 -29.57
C THR A 262 15.10 -34.20 -28.42
N ALA A 263 15.69 -35.25 -27.83
CA ALA A 263 15.05 -35.99 -26.75
C ALA A 263 16.00 -36.25 -25.58
N GLY A 264 15.66 -35.80 -24.36
CA GLY A 264 16.50 -35.96 -23.18
C GLY A 264 15.75 -35.93 -21.84
N GLN A 265 16.46 -35.86 -20.72
CA GLN A 265 15.81 -35.82 -19.39
C GLN A 265 15.48 -34.41 -18.89
N ARG A 266 16.28 -33.42 -19.31
CA ARG A 266 16.19 -32.05 -18.83
C ARG A 266 15.24 -31.23 -19.70
N PRO A 267 14.56 -30.21 -19.14
CA PRO A 267 13.84 -29.23 -19.94
C PRO A 267 14.79 -28.47 -20.87
N PHE A 268 14.20 -27.77 -21.83
CA PHE A 268 14.92 -26.95 -22.79
C PHE A 268 15.69 -25.82 -22.06
N ASP A 269 16.93 -25.56 -22.47
CA ASP A 269 17.76 -24.52 -21.86
C ASP A 269 17.39 -23.13 -22.43
N THR A 270 16.41 -22.49 -21.79
CA THR A 270 15.94 -21.15 -22.17
C THR A 270 16.98 -20.06 -21.96
N GLY A 271 17.98 -20.27 -21.09
CA GLY A 271 19.06 -19.31 -20.86
C GLY A 271 20.00 -19.20 -22.06
N ARG A 272 20.31 -20.33 -22.71
CA ARG A 272 21.12 -20.36 -23.94
C ARG A 272 20.30 -20.06 -25.20
N TRP A 273 19.05 -20.50 -25.27
CA TRP A 273 18.24 -20.43 -26.49
C TRP A 273 17.14 -19.34 -26.47
N GLY A 274 17.16 -18.43 -25.50
CA GLY A 274 16.04 -17.54 -25.16
C GLY A 274 15.46 -16.72 -26.32
N GLY A 275 16.26 -16.26 -27.27
CA GLY A 275 15.78 -15.53 -28.45
C GLY A 275 15.09 -16.39 -29.52
N PHE A 276 15.15 -17.72 -29.39
CA PHE A 276 14.62 -18.70 -30.34
C PHE A 276 13.54 -19.59 -29.74
N ALA A 277 13.13 -19.34 -28.48
CA ALA A 277 12.19 -20.19 -27.75
C ALA A 277 10.82 -20.31 -28.44
N ASP A 278 10.33 -19.24 -29.10
CA ASP A 278 9.04 -19.21 -29.79
C ASP A 278 8.95 -20.19 -30.98
N PHE A 279 10.10 -20.61 -31.51
CA PHE A 279 10.22 -21.55 -32.62
C PHE A 279 10.41 -23.01 -32.17
N VAL A 280 10.43 -23.23 -30.86
CA VAL A 280 10.62 -24.55 -30.22
C VAL A 280 9.31 -25.00 -29.61
N THR A 281 8.94 -26.25 -29.86
CA THR A 281 7.87 -26.93 -29.11
C THR A 281 8.49 -27.81 -28.05
N GLU A 282 8.32 -27.44 -26.79
CA GLU A 282 8.58 -28.35 -25.67
C GLU A 282 7.51 -29.42 -25.59
N VAL A 283 7.95 -30.66 -25.41
CA VAL A 283 7.10 -31.85 -25.27
C VAL A 283 7.45 -32.51 -23.94
N PRO A 284 6.91 -32.00 -22.81
CA PRO A 284 7.13 -32.57 -21.49
C PRO A 284 6.37 -33.89 -21.34
N LEU A 285 7.08 -34.95 -20.97
CA LEU A 285 6.50 -36.28 -20.74
C LEU A 285 6.49 -36.60 -19.24
N GLY A 286 5.29 -36.66 -18.66
CA GLY A 286 5.02 -37.24 -17.33
C GLY A 286 4.69 -38.73 -17.39
N PRO A 287 4.17 -39.35 -16.31
CA PRO A 287 3.46 -40.62 -16.39
C PRO A 287 2.30 -40.57 -17.41
N PHE A 288 1.84 -41.72 -17.90
CA PHE A 288 0.62 -41.77 -18.70
C PHE A 288 -0.56 -41.29 -17.87
N THR A 289 -1.44 -40.53 -18.52
CA THR A 289 -2.79 -40.29 -18.01
C THR A 289 -3.53 -41.62 -17.92
N GLU A 290 -4.56 -41.66 -17.08
CA GLU A 290 -5.37 -42.86 -16.88
C GLU A 290 -5.95 -43.38 -18.20
N ALA A 291 -6.41 -42.48 -19.08
CA ALA A 291 -6.90 -42.84 -20.41
C ALA A 291 -5.83 -43.48 -21.31
N GLU A 292 -4.60 -42.95 -21.28
CA GLU A 292 -3.48 -43.51 -22.05
C GLU A 292 -3.03 -44.86 -21.50
N ALA A 293 -2.95 -45.00 -20.18
CA ALA A 293 -2.57 -46.25 -19.53
C ALA A 293 -3.64 -47.34 -19.72
N ARG A 294 -4.93 -47.00 -19.60
CA ARG A 294 -6.05 -47.90 -19.96
C ARG A 294 -5.99 -48.32 -21.41
N GLY A 295 -5.69 -47.38 -22.31
CA GLY A 295 -5.54 -47.65 -23.72
C GLY A 295 -4.40 -48.64 -24.02
N LEU A 296 -3.23 -48.44 -23.42
CA LEU A 296 -2.11 -49.36 -23.54
C LEU A 296 -2.46 -50.78 -23.03
N LEU A 297 -3.18 -50.86 -21.90
CA LEU A 297 -3.64 -52.13 -21.33
C LEU A 297 -4.62 -52.85 -22.27
N ALA A 298 -5.59 -52.11 -22.81
CA ALA A 298 -6.55 -52.63 -23.78
C ALA A 298 -5.89 -53.14 -25.05
N ASP A 299 -4.89 -52.43 -25.59
CA ASP A 299 -4.10 -52.85 -26.76
C ASP A 299 -3.33 -54.16 -26.51
N LYS A 300 -2.96 -54.44 -25.27
CA LYS A 300 -2.29 -55.69 -24.86
C LYS A 300 -3.26 -56.81 -24.50
N GLY A 301 -4.57 -56.56 -24.55
CA GLY A 301 -5.64 -57.51 -24.25
C GLY A 301 -6.01 -57.60 -22.77
N VAL A 302 -5.62 -56.61 -21.96
CA VAL A 302 -6.00 -56.48 -20.55
C VAL A 302 -7.13 -55.45 -20.46
N THR A 303 -8.37 -55.93 -20.37
CA THR A 303 -9.58 -55.10 -20.43
C THR A 303 -10.52 -55.27 -19.24
N ASP A 304 -10.19 -56.14 -18.29
CA ASP A 304 -11.02 -56.37 -17.12
C ASP A 304 -10.79 -55.27 -16.09
N GLU A 305 -11.85 -54.54 -15.70
CA GLU A 305 -11.72 -53.28 -14.94
C GLU A 305 -11.03 -53.45 -13.58
N PRO A 306 -11.29 -54.50 -12.78
CA PRO A 306 -10.57 -54.73 -11.51
C PRO A 306 -9.06 -54.94 -11.71
N VAL A 307 -8.66 -55.58 -12.81
CA VAL A 307 -7.25 -55.83 -13.18
C VAL A 307 -6.61 -54.52 -13.66
N VAL A 308 -7.34 -53.73 -14.43
CA VAL A 308 -6.90 -52.43 -14.95
C VAL A 308 -6.72 -51.41 -13.83
N GLU A 309 -7.68 -51.28 -12.92
CA GLU A 309 -7.58 -50.40 -11.75
C GLU A 309 -6.38 -50.76 -10.88
N GLU A 310 -6.13 -52.05 -10.68
CA GLU A 310 -5.03 -52.54 -9.86
C GLU A 310 -3.67 -52.27 -10.53
N VAL A 311 -3.54 -52.47 -11.85
CA VAL A 311 -2.33 -52.07 -12.60
C VAL A 311 -2.10 -50.55 -12.55
N LEU A 312 -3.14 -49.74 -12.69
CA LEU A 312 -3.02 -48.27 -12.64
C LEU A 312 -2.59 -47.78 -11.26
N ARG A 313 -3.21 -48.32 -10.20
CA ARG A 313 -2.90 -48.03 -8.80
C ARG A 313 -1.45 -48.35 -8.47
N LEU A 314 -0.94 -49.46 -8.97
CA LEU A 314 0.39 -49.98 -8.63
C LEU A 314 1.53 -49.35 -9.43
N THR A 315 1.26 -48.87 -10.63
CA THR A 315 2.28 -48.30 -11.53
C THR A 315 2.34 -46.78 -11.47
N GLY A 316 1.31 -46.12 -10.91
CA GLY A 316 1.19 -44.67 -10.93
C GLY A 316 1.16 -44.10 -12.34
N GLY A 317 0.71 -44.90 -13.32
CA GLY A 317 0.70 -44.53 -14.74
C GLY A 317 2.07 -44.53 -15.42
N LEU A 318 3.17 -44.97 -14.77
CA LEU A 318 4.49 -44.99 -15.40
C LEU A 318 4.50 -45.94 -16.62
N PRO A 319 4.75 -45.44 -17.85
CA PRO A 319 4.60 -46.21 -19.09
C PRO A 319 5.38 -47.53 -19.11
N VAL A 320 6.62 -47.52 -18.60
CA VAL A 320 7.46 -48.74 -18.54
C VAL A 320 6.89 -49.80 -17.59
N LEU A 321 6.31 -49.41 -16.46
CA LEU A 321 5.74 -50.32 -15.47
C LEU A 321 4.36 -50.83 -15.94
N VAL A 322 3.53 -49.94 -16.50
CA VAL A 322 2.24 -50.31 -17.12
C VAL A 322 2.47 -51.33 -18.23
N SER A 323 3.42 -51.08 -19.15
CA SER A 323 3.74 -52.02 -20.23
C SER A 323 4.26 -53.36 -19.70
N THR A 324 5.10 -53.34 -18.66
CA THR A 324 5.69 -54.56 -18.08
C THR A 324 4.63 -55.45 -17.44
N LEU A 325 3.64 -54.87 -16.75
CA LEU A 325 2.52 -55.61 -16.18
C LEU A 325 1.52 -56.05 -17.26
N ALA A 326 1.25 -55.19 -18.25
CA ALA A 326 0.37 -55.51 -19.37
C ALA A 326 0.87 -56.69 -20.22
N GLU A 327 2.19 -56.87 -20.37
CA GLU A 327 2.79 -57.98 -21.11
C GLU A 327 2.53 -59.35 -20.47
N ALA A 328 2.33 -59.40 -19.15
CA ALA A 328 2.00 -60.64 -18.44
C ALA A 328 0.56 -61.11 -18.69
N ARG A 329 -0.31 -60.24 -19.26
CA ARG A 329 -1.74 -60.49 -19.52
C ARG A 329 -2.48 -61.08 -18.31
N PRO A 330 -2.46 -60.40 -17.15
CA PRO A 330 -3.17 -60.86 -15.97
C PRO A 330 -4.68 -60.95 -16.26
N THR A 331 -5.31 -62.01 -15.74
CA THR A 331 -6.75 -62.28 -15.90
C THR A 331 -7.54 -62.08 -14.62
N ASP A 332 -6.87 -61.97 -13.48
CA ASP A 332 -7.44 -61.73 -12.15
C ASP A 332 -6.57 -60.71 -11.38
N PRO A 333 -7.14 -59.85 -10.51
CA PRO A 333 -6.36 -58.96 -9.64
C PRO A 333 -5.33 -59.70 -8.78
N ASP A 334 -5.61 -60.94 -8.36
CA ASP A 334 -4.69 -61.79 -7.59
C ASP A 334 -3.56 -62.38 -8.46
N ASP A 335 -3.72 -62.42 -9.79
CA ASP A 335 -2.65 -62.75 -10.75
C ASP A 335 -1.62 -61.61 -10.87
N ILE A 336 -2.02 -60.39 -10.48
CA ILE A 336 -1.12 -59.23 -10.35
C ILE A 336 -0.37 -59.38 -9.02
N GLY A 337 0.65 -60.25 -9.02
CA GLY A 337 1.51 -60.42 -7.85
C GLY A 337 2.07 -59.08 -7.37
N ASP A 338 2.30 -58.94 -6.05
CA ASP A 338 2.74 -57.69 -5.42
C ASP A 338 3.83 -56.98 -6.25
N PRO A 339 3.52 -55.88 -6.93
CA PRO A 339 4.49 -55.18 -7.75
C PRO A 339 5.55 -54.51 -6.87
N SER A 340 5.32 -54.39 -5.57
CA SER A 340 6.34 -54.00 -4.58
C SER A 340 7.43 -55.09 -4.46
N ALA A 341 7.01 -56.36 -4.29
CA ALA A 341 7.91 -57.51 -4.27
C ALA A 341 8.56 -57.77 -5.64
N THR A 342 7.88 -57.42 -6.73
CA THR A 342 8.35 -57.66 -8.09
C THR A 342 9.22 -56.51 -8.63
N ALA A 343 9.02 -55.25 -8.21
CA ALA A 343 9.87 -54.11 -8.57
C ALA A 343 11.15 -54.10 -7.74
N VAL A 344 11.06 -54.20 -6.40
CA VAL A 344 12.24 -54.33 -5.53
C VAL A 344 12.95 -55.67 -5.80
N GLY A 345 12.20 -56.74 -6.02
CA GLY A 345 12.72 -58.06 -6.39
C GLY A 345 13.10 -58.23 -7.86
N ARG A 346 12.92 -57.24 -8.74
CA ARG A 346 13.57 -57.19 -10.07
C ARG A 346 14.70 -56.16 -10.11
N PHE A 347 14.67 -55.08 -9.33
CA PHE A 347 15.76 -54.09 -9.28
C PHE A 347 16.92 -54.50 -8.36
N LEU A 348 16.64 -54.90 -7.12
CA LEU A 348 17.68 -55.32 -6.16
C LEU A 348 18.11 -56.78 -6.35
N LYS A 349 17.41 -57.57 -7.19
CA LYS A 349 17.73 -58.98 -7.46
C LYS A 349 18.90 -59.16 -8.44
N TRP A 350 19.14 -58.20 -9.32
CA TRP A 350 20.30 -58.20 -10.23
C TRP A 350 21.50 -57.43 -9.66
N GLU A 351 21.32 -56.71 -8.54
CA GLU A 351 22.42 -56.10 -7.81
C GLU A 351 23.02 -57.13 -6.85
N THR A 352 24.19 -57.65 -7.22
CA THR A 352 24.88 -58.70 -6.46
C THR A 352 25.73 -58.17 -5.32
N ASP A 353 25.97 -56.85 -5.25
CA ASP A 353 26.74 -56.22 -4.19
C ASP A 353 25.86 -55.95 -2.94
N PRO A 354 26.13 -56.63 -1.81
CA PRO A 354 25.39 -56.42 -0.57
C PRO A 354 25.50 -54.99 -0.02
N ALA A 355 26.59 -54.26 -0.31
CA ALA A 355 26.79 -52.89 0.13
C ALA A 355 25.86 -51.92 -0.61
N ARG A 356 25.69 -52.09 -1.92
CA ARG A 356 24.75 -51.32 -2.76
C ARG A 356 23.31 -51.62 -2.42
N GLN A 357 22.98 -52.88 -2.15
CA GLN A 357 21.64 -53.28 -1.71
C GLN A 357 21.29 -52.66 -0.35
N ALA A 358 22.23 -52.64 0.59
CA ALA A 358 22.04 -52.00 1.89
C ALA A 358 21.93 -50.47 1.76
N ALA A 359 22.74 -49.84 0.90
CA ALA A 359 22.69 -48.41 0.60
C ALA A 359 21.34 -48.01 0.00
N ALA A 360 20.85 -48.73 -1.00
CA ALA A 360 19.56 -48.43 -1.63
C ALA A 360 18.37 -48.51 -0.64
N LEU A 361 18.39 -49.48 0.28
CA LEU A 361 17.33 -49.61 1.29
C LEU A 361 17.45 -48.54 2.39
N ALA A 362 18.63 -48.33 2.94
CA ALA A 362 18.82 -47.36 4.02
C ALA A 362 18.54 -45.92 3.56
N CYS A 363 18.98 -45.57 2.35
CA CYS A 363 18.74 -44.26 1.76
C CYS A 363 17.30 -44.06 1.27
N ALA A 364 16.45 -45.10 1.26
CA ALA A 364 15.02 -44.91 1.03
C ALA A 364 14.30 -44.31 2.26
N LEU A 365 14.87 -44.44 3.47
CA LEU A 365 14.25 -43.96 4.71
C LEU A 365 14.10 -42.42 4.75
N PRO A 366 15.13 -41.61 4.47
CA PRO A 366 14.97 -40.15 4.38
C PRO A 366 14.03 -39.74 3.23
N ARG A 367 13.34 -38.61 3.40
CA ARG A 367 12.45 -38.05 2.35
C ARG A 367 13.24 -37.40 1.21
N ARG A 368 14.43 -36.89 1.52
CA ARG A 368 15.39 -36.26 0.61
C ARG A 368 16.79 -36.68 1.04
N LEU A 369 17.71 -36.74 0.09
CA LEU A 369 19.10 -37.11 0.33
C LEU A 369 20.03 -36.05 -0.26
N ASP A 370 21.04 -35.67 0.49
CA ASP A 370 22.28 -35.08 0.02
C ASP A 370 23.43 -35.98 0.48
N ALA A 371 24.67 -35.55 0.30
CA ALA A 371 25.84 -36.32 0.70
C ALA A 371 25.87 -36.58 2.23
N ASP A 372 25.41 -35.63 3.05
CA ASP A 372 25.49 -35.74 4.51
C ASP A 372 24.37 -36.62 5.08
N ILE A 373 23.14 -36.48 4.56
CA ILE A 373 22.03 -37.39 4.86
C ILE A 373 22.35 -38.81 4.36
N PHE A 374 23.02 -38.96 3.21
CA PHE A 374 23.46 -40.26 2.72
C PHE A 374 24.42 -40.94 3.71
N ARG A 375 25.41 -40.20 4.23
CA ARG A 375 26.35 -40.70 5.24
C ARG A 375 25.62 -41.04 6.55
N ALA A 376 24.68 -40.19 6.99
CA ALA A 376 23.88 -40.43 8.19
C ALA A 376 22.98 -41.67 8.07
N ALA A 377 22.39 -41.91 6.89
CA ALA A 377 21.52 -43.05 6.65
C ALA A 377 22.27 -44.40 6.60
N LEU A 378 23.58 -44.39 6.35
CA LEU A 378 24.44 -45.57 6.23
C LEU A 378 25.38 -45.72 7.43
N PRO A 379 24.95 -46.36 8.52
CA PRO A 379 25.85 -46.64 9.64
C PRO A 379 26.97 -47.62 9.25
N ALA A 380 27.98 -47.73 10.12
CA ALA A 380 29.17 -48.56 9.97
C ALA A 380 28.88 -49.95 9.37
N SER A 381 29.82 -50.45 8.57
CA SER A 381 29.71 -51.72 7.82
C SER A 381 29.25 -52.90 8.68
N ALA A 382 28.78 -53.99 8.06
CA ALA A 382 28.33 -55.19 8.77
C ALA A 382 29.41 -55.83 9.69
N SER A 383 30.67 -55.42 9.57
CA SER A 383 31.82 -55.80 10.43
C SER A 383 32.12 -54.81 11.57
N GLY A 384 31.36 -53.72 11.71
CA GLY A 384 31.56 -52.69 12.74
C GLY A 384 32.68 -51.69 12.44
N GLN A 385 33.24 -51.69 11.22
CA GLN A 385 34.25 -50.72 10.78
C GLN A 385 33.60 -49.51 10.11
N ALA A 386 34.13 -48.31 10.41
CA ALA A 386 33.80 -47.07 9.69
C ALA A 386 34.11 -47.27 8.20
N ARG A 387 33.16 -46.87 7.33
CA ARG A 387 33.36 -46.93 5.87
C ARG A 387 34.28 -45.79 5.44
N ASP A 388 35.12 -46.06 4.45
CA ASP A 388 36.02 -45.06 3.86
C ASP A 388 35.20 -44.03 3.04
N ASP A 389 35.61 -42.77 3.06
CA ASP A 389 34.93 -41.68 2.33
C ASP A 389 34.92 -41.95 0.82
N ALA A 390 35.98 -42.57 0.29
CA ALA A 390 36.04 -42.98 -1.10
C ALA A 390 35.01 -44.08 -1.46
N GLU A 391 34.68 -44.97 -0.52
CA GLU A 391 33.63 -45.99 -0.70
C GLU A 391 32.25 -45.33 -0.71
N LEU A 392 32.02 -44.39 0.21
CA LEU A 392 30.76 -43.65 0.34
C LEU A 392 30.48 -42.79 -0.89
N ASP A 393 31.48 -42.10 -1.43
CA ASP A 393 31.34 -41.29 -2.65
C ASP A 393 31.01 -42.15 -3.88
N LEU A 394 31.62 -43.33 -4.01
CA LEU A 394 31.29 -44.29 -5.07
C LEU A 394 29.87 -44.83 -4.94
N LEU A 395 29.42 -45.16 -3.73
CA LEU A 395 28.07 -45.63 -3.47
C LEU A 395 27.03 -44.53 -3.71
N PHE A 396 27.33 -43.28 -3.32
CA PHE A 396 26.46 -42.13 -3.59
C PHE A 396 26.37 -41.83 -5.07
N GLY A 397 27.50 -41.83 -5.80
CA GLY A 397 27.53 -41.68 -7.26
C GLY A 397 26.74 -42.77 -8.00
N TRP A 398 26.83 -44.02 -7.54
CA TRP A 398 26.01 -45.11 -8.03
C TRP A 398 24.51 -44.88 -7.76
N LEU A 399 24.16 -44.42 -6.55
CA LEU A 399 22.78 -44.15 -6.17
C LEU A 399 22.14 -43.05 -7.04
N ARG A 400 22.90 -41.99 -7.34
CA ARG A 400 22.47 -40.90 -8.25
C ARG A 400 22.22 -41.39 -9.68
N ALA A 401 22.89 -42.45 -10.10
CA ALA A 401 22.74 -43.02 -11.45
C ALA A 401 21.54 -43.97 -11.58
N LEU A 402 20.79 -44.23 -10.48
CA LEU A 402 19.65 -45.15 -10.53
C LEU A 402 18.47 -44.53 -11.32
N PRO A 403 17.79 -45.32 -12.18
CA PRO A 403 16.75 -44.79 -13.08
C PRO A 403 15.51 -44.20 -12.40
N PHE A 404 15.31 -44.49 -11.11
CA PHE A 404 14.18 -44.03 -10.30
C PHE A 404 14.59 -43.02 -9.22
N VAL A 405 15.85 -42.57 -9.25
CA VAL A 405 16.36 -41.51 -8.38
C VAL A 405 16.42 -40.24 -9.23
N SER A 406 15.62 -39.24 -8.86
CA SER A 406 15.66 -37.94 -9.53
C SER A 406 16.76 -37.09 -8.91
N ASP A 407 17.65 -36.57 -9.75
CA ASP A 407 18.69 -35.63 -9.39
C ASP A 407 18.18 -34.19 -9.53
N ARG A 408 18.14 -33.43 -8.43
CA ARG A 408 17.71 -32.02 -8.38
C ARG A 408 18.88 -31.09 -7.99
N GLY A 409 20.11 -31.44 -8.36
CA GLY A 409 21.30 -30.62 -8.08
C GLY A 409 22.13 -31.16 -6.93
N ASP A 410 22.06 -30.52 -5.77
CA ASP A 410 22.71 -30.94 -4.52
C ASP A 410 21.97 -32.10 -3.83
N ARG A 411 20.67 -32.25 -4.11
CA ARG A 411 19.79 -33.25 -3.50
C ARG A 411 19.24 -34.25 -4.51
N ILE A 412 19.04 -35.48 -4.05
CA ILE A 412 18.38 -36.55 -4.78
C ILE A 412 17.15 -37.06 -4.02
N GLN A 413 16.18 -37.57 -4.77
CA GLN A 413 14.93 -38.11 -4.23
C GLN A 413 14.56 -39.40 -4.96
N TYR A 414 14.13 -40.41 -4.21
CA TYR A 414 13.54 -41.62 -4.79
C TYR A 414 12.14 -41.31 -5.29
N HIS A 415 11.78 -41.85 -6.45
CA HIS A 415 10.39 -41.84 -6.89
C HIS A 415 9.49 -42.59 -5.89
N ASP A 416 8.36 -42.02 -5.51
CA ASP A 416 7.50 -42.52 -4.41
C ASP A 416 7.03 -43.97 -4.65
N VAL A 417 6.73 -44.32 -5.91
CA VAL A 417 6.34 -45.68 -6.34
C VAL A 417 7.40 -46.74 -6.04
N VAL A 418 8.70 -46.38 -6.02
CA VAL A 418 9.80 -47.30 -5.67
C VAL A 418 10.13 -47.22 -4.18
N ARG A 419 10.07 -46.02 -3.61
CA ARG A 419 10.34 -45.76 -2.19
C ARG A 419 9.36 -46.50 -1.28
N ALA A 420 8.05 -46.42 -1.53
CA ALA A 420 7.02 -47.01 -0.68
C ALA A 420 7.17 -48.54 -0.49
N PRO A 421 7.41 -49.34 -1.56
CA PRO A 421 7.82 -50.74 -1.45
C PRO A 421 9.06 -51.00 -0.57
N MET A 422 10.11 -50.19 -0.70
CA MET A 422 11.35 -50.34 0.06
C MET A 422 11.13 -50.08 1.55
N LEU A 423 10.30 -49.08 1.90
CA LEU A 423 9.92 -48.81 3.29
C LEU A 423 9.08 -49.95 3.87
N ARG A 424 8.08 -50.41 3.10
CA ARG A 424 7.23 -51.55 3.49
C ARG A 424 8.06 -52.79 3.78
N LEU A 425 9.01 -53.12 2.91
CA LEU A 425 9.92 -54.26 3.08
C LEU A 425 10.73 -54.14 4.37
N GLN A 426 11.31 -52.96 4.65
CA GLN A 426 12.13 -52.73 5.84
C GLN A 426 11.31 -52.83 7.13
N ARG A 427 10.13 -52.21 7.16
CA ARG A 427 9.19 -52.26 8.28
C ARG A 427 8.78 -53.69 8.63
N HIS A 428 8.38 -54.50 7.63
CA HIS A 428 7.92 -55.88 7.84
C HIS A 428 9.05 -56.85 8.18
N ARG A 429 10.26 -56.64 7.63
CA ARG A 429 11.41 -57.52 7.86
C ARG A 429 11.95 -57.42 9.28
N SER A 430 12.00 -56.22 9.85
CA SER A 430 12.39 -56.01 11.24
C SER A 430 11.83 -54.69 11.79
N PRO A 431 10.67 -54.71 12.47
CA PRO A 431 10.08 -53.52 13.07
C PRO A 431 10.99 -52.82 14.08
N ARG A 432 11.82 -53.60 14.79
CA ARG A 432 12.82 -53.07 15.74
C ARG A 432 13.91 -52.29 15.01
N ARG A 433 14.46 -52.86 13.93
CA ARG A 433 15.50 -52.20 13.12
C ARG A 433 14.95 -50.95 12.41
N TRP A 434 13.71 -51.01 11.94
CA TRP A 434 12.99 -49.86 11.41
C TRP A 434 12.94 -48.71 12.43
N ALA A 435 12.48 -49.00 13.65
CA ALA A 435 12.43 -48.00 14.71
C ALA A 435 13.82 -47.46 15.06
N GLU A 436 14.83 -48.32 15.22
CA GLU A 436 16.22 -47.92 15.52
C GLU A 436 16.82 -47.03 14.41
N GLN A 437 16.58 -47.34 13.13
CA GLN A 437 17.07 -46.55 12.00
C GLN A 437 16.38 -45.18 11.91
N HIS A 438 15.06 -45.12 12.10
CA HIS A 438 14.34 -43.85 12.13
C HIS A 438 14.71 -43.01 13.37
N THR A 439 14.92 -43.63 14.54
CA THR A 439 15.44 -42.92 15.72
C THR A 439 16.83 -42.34 15.46
N GLY A 440 17.76 -43.12 14.89
CA GLY A 440 19.10 -42.62 14.57
C GLY A 440 19.11 -41.44 13.59
N LEU A 441 18.23 -41.48 12.58
CA LEU A 441 18.03 -40.35 11.67
C LEU A 441 17.42 -39.15 12.37
N ALA A 442 16.40 -39.35 13.23
CA ALA A 442 15.83 -38.27 14.03
C ALA A 442 16.88 -37.60 14.94
N ASP A 443 17.71 -38.40 15.62
CA ASP A 443 18.79 -37.90 16.48
C ASP A 443 19.83 -37.09 15.68
N THR A 444 20.12 -37.51 14.45
CA THR A 444 21.04 -36.79 13.57
C THR A 444 20.47 -35.45 13.14
N PHE A 445 19.21 -35.42 12.68
CA PHE A 445 18.54 -34.16 12.34
C PHE A 445 18.38 -33.25 13.56
N ALA A 446 18.15 -33.80 14.76
CA ALA A 446 18.13 -33.03 16.00
C ALA A 446 19.50 -32.43 16.33
N GLY A 447 20.60 -33.17 16.07
CA GLY A 447 21.98 -32.67 16.21
C GLY A 447 22.27 -31.50 15.27
N TRP A 448 21.99 -31.66 13.97
CA TRP A 448 22.15 -30.58 13.00
C TRP A 448 21.25 -29.38 13.31
N ARG A 449 20.01 -29.61 13.74
CA ARG A 449 19.11 -28.54 14.19
C ARG A 449 19.72 -27.79 15.37
N ALA A 450 20.27 -28.50 16.36
CA ALA A 450 20.90 -27.89 17.52
C ALA A 450 22.12 -27.03 17.14
N GLU A 451 22.91 -27.44 16.15
CA GLU A 451 24.02 -26.62 15.61
C GLU A 451 23.53 -25.30 15.01
N VAL A 452 22.39 -25.31 14.31
CA VAL A 452 21.73 -24.11 13.79
C VAL A 452 21.09 -23.27 14.91
N GLU A 453 20.70 -23.88 16.03
CA GLU A 453 20.13 -23.18 17.20
C GLU A 453 21.19 -22.40 17.99
N VAL A 454 22.44 -22.87 18.09
CA VAL A 454 23.49 -22.23 18.89
C VAL A 454 23.64 -20.72 18.61
N PRO A 455 23.69 -20.24 17.36
CA PRO A 455 23.82 -18.82 17.08
C PRO A 455 22.51 -18.01 17.18
N LEU A 456 21.34 -18.64 17.34
CA LEU A 456 20.04 -17.97 17.19
C LEU A 456 19.27 -17.84 18.51
N PRO A 457 18.62 -16.68 18.76
CA PRO A 457 17.70 -16.54 19.88
C PRO A 457 16.40 -17.34 19.62
N ALA A 458 15.72 -17.73 20.71
CA ALA A 458 14.62 -18.70 20.68
C ALA A 458 13.39 -18.26 19.84
N ASP A 459 13.19 -16.95 19.72
CA ASP A 459 12.13 -16.30 18.95
C ASP A 459 12.41 -16.23 17.45
N GLU A 460 13.67 -16.37 17.02
CA GLU A 460 14.06 -16.35 15.60
C GLU A 460 14.13 -17.75 14.97
N LEU A 461 14.10 -18.81 15.77
CA LEU A 461 14.25 -20.20 15.30
C LEU A 461 13.26 -20.60 14.20
N TRP A 462 11.99 -20.25 14.38
CA TRP A 462 10.93 -20.58 13.42
C TRP A 462 10.94 -19.69 12.16
N ALA A 463 11.68 -18.58 12.16
CA ALA A 463 11.84 -17.74 10.97
C ALA A 463 12.83 -18.37 9.98
N THR A 464 13.85 -19.07 10.48
CA THR A 464 14.90 -19.68 9.66
C THR A 464 14.38 -20.88 8.88
N GLU A 465 14.51 -20.85 7.55
CA GLU A 465 14.07 -21.96 6.67
C GLU A 465 14.86 -23.24 6.91
N GLU A 466 16.18 -23.13 7.12
CA GLU A 466 17.06 -24.26 7.40
C GLU A 466 16.65 -25.00 8.69
N TRP A 467 16.43 -24.25 9.77
CA TRP A 467 15.95 -24.80 11.04
C TRP A 467 14.60 -25.52 10.86
N ARG A 468 13.67 -24.90 10.13
CA ARG A 468 12.35 -25.46 9.82
C ARG A 468 12.44 -26.76 9.05
N GLU A 469 13.30 -26.85 8.02
CA GLU A 469 13.52 -28.07 7.25
C GLU A 469 14.12 -29.20 8.11
N LEU A 470 15.11 -28.89 8.95
CA LEU A 470 15.70 -29.88 9.87
C LEU A 470 14.68 -30.37 10.91
N ARG A 471 13.89 -29.47 11.51
CA ARG A 471 12.82 -29.82 12.45
C ARG A 471 11.71 -30.65 11.79
N LEU A 472 11.38 -30.34 10.54
CA LEU A 472 10.40 -31.08 9.76
C LEU A 472 10.88 -32.51 9.43
N ALA A 473 12.17 -32.66 9.10
CA ALA A 473 12.81 -33.96 8.89
C ALA A 473 12.87 -34.80 10.18
N GLU A 474 13.29 -34.19 11.29
CA GLU A 474 13.26 -34.80 12.63
C GLU A 474 11.84 -35.30 12.97
N SER A 475 10.83 -34.45 12.79
CA SER A 475 9.42 -34.77 13.05
C SER A 475 8.94 -35.99 12.25
N TYR A 476 9.27 -36.06 10.96
CA TYR A 476 8.94 -37.21 10.11
C TYR A 476 9.55 -38.50 10.66
N HIS A 477 10.84 -38.49 11.00
CA HIS A 477 11.53 -39.67 11.49
C HIS A 477 11.05 -40.10 12.88
N LEU A 478 10.74 -39.16 13.79
CA LEU A 478 10.12 -39.45 15.08
C LEU A 478 8.76 -40.12 14.94
N LEU A 479 7.91 -39.64 14.02
CA LEU A 479 6.60 -40.23 13.75
C LEU A 479 6.70 -41.64 13.14
N CYS A 480 7.70 -41.89 12.30
CA CYS A 480 7.97 -43.21 11.75
C CYS A 480 8.55 -44.19 12.79
N ALA A 481 9.39 -43.70 13.71
CA ALA A 481 9.98 -44.53 14.76
C ALA A 481 8.98 -44.88 15.87
N SER A 482 8.19 -43.90 16.33
CA SER A 482 7.31 -44.04 17.50
C SER A 482 6.09 -43.10 17.42
N PRO A 483 5.08 -43.43 16.60
CA PRO A 483 4.00 -42.50 16.25
C PRO A 483 3.16 -42.06 17.45
N ARG A 484 2.97 -42.93 18.45
CA ARG A 484 2.16 -42.61 19.64
C ARG A 484 2.82 -41.58 20.56
N THR A 485 4.14 -41.63 20.70
CA THR A 485 4.90 -40.71 21.58
C THR A 485 5.29 -39.44 20.85
N ALA A 486 5.56 -39.51 19.54
CA ALA A 486 5.93 -38.37 18.72
C ALA A 486 4.74 -37.46 18.38
N LEU A 487 3.53 -38.02 18.21
CA LEU A 487 2.38 -37.24 17.74
C LEU A 487 2.07 -35.99 18.58
N PRO A 488 1.99 -36.02 19.94
CA PRO A 488 1.74 -34.81 20.71
C PRO A 488 2.82 -33.73 20.53
N VAL A 489 4.08 -34.13 20.36
CA VAL A 489 5.20 -33.20 20.12
C VAL A 489 5.04 -32.54 18.75
N VAL A 490 4.80 -33.32 17.70
CA VAL A 490 4.62 -32.78 16.36
C VAL A 490 3.35 -31.95 16.23
N LEU A 491 2.27 -32.25 16.97
CA LEU A 491 1.08 -31.40 17.00
C LEU A 491 1.36 -30.01 17.61
N ARG A 492 2.29 -29.89 18.58
CA ARG A 492 2.76 -28.56 19.03
C ARG A 492 3.54 -27.85 17.94
N ASP A 493 4.37 -28.57 17.19
CA ASP A 493 5.07 -28.00 16.05
C ASP A 493 4.08 -27.52 14.98
N VAL A 494 2.94 -28.19 14.78
CA VAL A 494 1.84 -27.69 13.91
C VAL A 494 1.25 -26.38 14.44
N VAL A 495 1.05 -26.24 15.75
CA VAL A 495 0.60 -24.97 16.36
C VAL A 495 1.60 -23.85 16.07
N HIS A 496 2.89 -24.09 16.24
CA HIS A 496 3.93 -23.10 15.91
C HIS A 496 4.02 -22.82 14.40
N ALA A 497 3.84 -23.84 13.56
CA ALA A 497 3.77 -23.68 12.11
C ALA A 497 2.56 -22.81 11.70
N CYS A 498 1.44 -22.85 12.43
CA CYS A 498 0.30 -21.95 12.23
C CYS A 498 0.65 -20.48 12.52
N ASP A 499 1.50 -20.21 13.53
CA ASP A 499 1.99 -18.84 13.82
C ASP A 499 2.84 -18.27 12.67
N GLN A 500 3.51 -19.15 11.91
CA GLN A 500 4.30 -18.80 10.71
C GLN A 500 3.45 -18.72 9.43
N GLY A 501 2.16 -19.01 9.52
CA GLY A 501 1.21 -18.95 8.40
C GLY A 501 0.89 -20.29 7.74
N GLU A 502 -0.13 -20.23 6.88
CA GLU A 502 -0.81 -21.40 6.32
C GLU A 502 0.09 -22.31 5.48
N VAL A 503 1.01 -21.74 4.70
CA VAL A 503 1.93 -22.51 3.83
C VAL A 503 2.84 -23.41 4.67
N VAL A 504 3.33 -22.89 5.79
CA VAL A 504 4.19 -23.62 6.73
C VAL A 504 3.36 -24.69 7.43
N ALA A 505 2.19 -24.35 7.96
CA ALA A 505 1.28 -25.31 8.59
C ALA A 505 0.94 -26.50 7.67
N ARG A 506 0.65 -26.26 6.38
CA ARG A 506 0.39 -27.32 5.39
C ARG A 506 1.58 -28.25 5.16
N ARG A 507 2.83 -27.80 5.36
CA ARG A 507 4.02 -28.66 5.24
C ARG A 507 4.09 -29.66 6.38
N TRP A 508 3.82 -29.23 7.62
CA TRP A 508 3.76 -30.12 8.77
C TRP A 508 2.57 -31.09 8.70
N ALA A 509 1.40 -30.62 8.23
CA ALA A 509 0.24 -31.48 8.00
C ALA A 509 0.52 -32.58 6.95
N ARG A 510 1.22 -32.24 5.86
CA ARG A 510 1.70 -33.24 4.87
C ARG A 510 2.65 -34.27 5.48
N VAL A 511 3.58 -33.85 6.33
CA VAL A 511 4.48 -34.78 7.04
C VAL A 511 3.72 -35.77 7.93
N LEU A 512 2.64 -35.34 8.59
CA LEU A 512 1.77 -36.25 9.35
C LEU A 512 1.10 -37.29 8.42
N VAL A 513 0.64 -36.90 7.22
CA VAL A 513 0.10 -37.85 6.24
C VAL A 513 1.17 -38.83 5.77
N GLU A 514 2.31 -38.32 5.31
CA GLU A 514 3.41 -39.13 4.78
C GLU A 514 3.95 -40.11 5.82
N ALA A 515 4.25 -39.66 7.04
CA ALA A 515 4.71 -40.54 8.12
C ALA A 515 3.62 -41.53 8.56
N GLY A 516 2.35 -41.11 8.53
CA GLY A 516 1.21 -41.96 8.82
C GLY A 516 1.04 -43.09 7.81
N ASP A 517 1.29 -42.83 6.53
CA ASP A 517 1.25 -43.83 5.46
C ASP A 517 2.51 -44.72 5.47
N ASP A 518 3.70 -44.14 5.60
CA ASP A 518 4.97 -44.86 5.62
C ASP A 518 5.14 -45.77 6.85
N ASN A 519 4.47 -45.47 7.96
CA ASN A 519 4.50 -46.27 9.18
C ASN A 519 3.19 -47.02 9.50
N GLU A 520 2.19 -46.97 8.60
CA GLU A 520 0.85 -47.55 8.82
C GLU A 520 0.18 -47.10 10.14
N ALA A 521 0.33 -45.82 10.49
CA ALA A 521 -0.24 -45.22 11.69
C ALA A 521 -1.53 -44.45 11.35
N PRO A 522 -2.73 -45.07 11.39
CA PRO A 522 -3.98 -44.45 10.93
C PRO A 522 -4.35 -43.19 11.73
N ALA A 523 -4.00 -43.14 13.02
CA ALA A 523 -4.24 -41.96 13.86
C ALA A 523 -3.43 -40.74 13.39
N VAL A 524 -2.14 -40.91 13.10
CA VAL A 524 -1.26 -39.84 12.59
C VAL A 524 -1.72 -39.36 11.23
N ARG A 525 -2.06 -40.30 10.34
CA ARG A 525 -2.60 -39.99 9.01
C ARG A 525 -3.93 -39.23 9.07
N SER A 526 -4.84 -39.65 9.95
CA SER A 526 -6.13 -38.96 10.13
C SER A 526 -5.91 -37.51 10.55
N TRP A 527 -5.05 -37.27 11.54
CA TRP A 527 -4.66 -35.90 11.93
C TRP A 527 -4.10 -35.10 10.76
N GLY A 528 -3.18 -35.66 9.98
CA GLY A 528 -2.61 -34.97 8.81
C GLY A 528 -3.66 -34.60 7.75
N ARG A 529 -4.59 -35.52 7.43
CA ARG A 529 -5.67 -35.27 6.46
C ARG A 529 -6.67 -34.24 6.97
N ASP A 530 -7.15 -34.42 8.21
CA ASP A 530 -8.10 -33.50 8.82
C ASP A 530 -7.51 -32.08 8.93
N LEU A 531 -6.21 -31.95 9.22
CA LEU A 531 -5.50 -30.67 9.24
C LEU A 531 -5.35 -30.07 7.84
N LEU A 532 -5.06 -30.87 6.81
CA LEU A 532 -5.00 -30.37 5.43
C LEU A 532 -6.38 -29.89 4.96
N ASP A 533 -7.44 -30.61 5.32
CA ASP A 533 -8.82 -30.23 5.01
C ASP A 533 -9.24 -28.96 5.76
N ALA A 534 -8.84 -28.81 7.04
CA ALA A 534 -9.09 -27.60 7.81
C ALA A 534 -8.31 -26.38 7.31
N LEU A 535 -7.09 -26.61 6.80
CA LEU A 535 -6.24 -25.60 6.17
C LEU A 535 -6.64 -25.30 4.71
N ALA A 536 -7.60 -26.03 4.13
CA ALA A 536 -8.12 -25.72 2.79
C ALA A 536 -9.06 -24.51 2.85
N ASP A 537 -9.09 -23.72 1.77
CA ASP A 537 -9.94 -22.53 1.70
C ASP A 537 -11.42 -22.90 1.84
N ALA A 538 -12.15 -22.11 2.64
CA ALA A 538 -13.60 -22.28 2.78
C ALA A 538 -14.36 -21.96 1.48
N ASP A 539 -13.73 -21.26 0.53
CA ASP A 539 -14.36 -20.69 -0.68
C ASP A 539 -14.00 -21.41 -1.98
N ALA A 540 -13.25 -22.52 -1.95
CA ALA A 540 -12.82 -23.21 -3.18
C ALA A 540 -13.92 -24.06 -3.85
N ASP A 541 -15.13 -24.16 -3.27
CA ASP A 541 -16.19 -25.05 -3.77
C ASP A 541 -17.56 -24.40 -3.95
N ASP A 542 -17.68 -23.06 -3.95
CA ASP A 542 -18.96 -22.39 -4.18
C ASP A 542 -19.07 -21.77 -5.58
N GLY A 543 -19.06 -22.64 -6.58
CA GLY A 543 -19.70 -22.39 -7.86
C GLY A 543 -21.22 -22.58 -7.74
N GLY A 544 -21.90 -21.76 -6.93
CA GLY A 544 -23.35 -21.91 -6.74
C GLY A 544 -23.99 -20.77 -5.94
N HIS A 545 -24.69 -19.87 -6.62
CA HIS A 545 -25.59 -18.92 -5.97
C HIS A 545 -26.59 -19.64 -5.05
N GLY A 546 -26.46 -19.41 -3.75
CA GLY A 546 -27.37 -19.92 -2.73
C GLY A 546 -27.62 -18.89 -1.63
N GLU A 547 -28.42 -17.86 -1.93
CA GLU A 547 -29.04 -17.03 -0.89
C GLU A 547 -29.95 -17.90 -0.02
N GLY A 548 -29.72 -17.88 1.30
CA GLY A 548 -30.73 -18.23 2.29
C GLY A 548 -30.55 -19.56 3.02
N ARG A 549 -29.74 -19.53 4.10
CA ARG A 549 -30.04 -20.10 5.43
C ARG A 549 -28.87 -19.81 6.38
N GLY A 550 -29.16 -19.30 7.58
CA GLY A 550 -28.16 -18.95 8.60
C GLY A 550 -27.38 -20.16 9.14
N GLY A 551 -26.37 -20.60 8.40
CA GLY A 551 -25.34 -21.53 8.83
C GLY A 551 -24.04 -20.77 9.08
N GLN A 552 -23.39 -21.03 10.22
CA GLN A 552 -22.06 -20.52 10.53
C GLN A 552 -21.10 -20.80 9.37
N ARG A 553 -20.42 -19.75 8.88
CA ARG A 553 -19.27 -19.90 7.96
C ARG A 553 -18.31 -20.91 8.57
N LYS A 554 -17.90 -21.91 7.78
CA LYS A 554 -16.88 -22.86 8.19
C LYS A 554 -15.58 -22.09 8.35
N GLU A 555 -15.00 -22.09 9.54
CA GLU A 555 -13.69 -21.47 9.81
C GLU A 555 -12.63 -22.25 9.00
N GLY A 556 -12.24 -21.74 7.82
CA GLY A 556 -11.17 -22.31 6.98
C GLY A 556 -9.79 -21.74 7.32
N GLY A 557 -8.74 -22.31 6.75
CA GLY A 557 -7.36 -21.83 6.93
C GLY A 557 -6.79 -22.08 8.34
N VAL A 558 -5.95 -21.16 8.82
CA VAL A 558 -5.28 -21.29 10.14
C VAL A 558 -6.28 -21.35 11.30
N LEU A 559 -7.38 -20.58 11.24
CA LEU A 559 -8.45 -20.62 12.25
C LEU A 559 -9.08 -22.01 12.38
N GLY A 560 -9.39 -22.64 11.24
CA GLY A 560 -9.94 -24.00 11.19
C GLY A 560 -8.98 -25.04 11.76
N ALA A 561 -7.70 -24.93 11.42
CA ALA A 561 -6.67 -25.84 11.92
C ALA A 561 -6.51 -25.74 13.45
N LEU A 562 -6.48 -24.51 14.00
CA LEU A 562 -6.40 -24.29 15.45
C LEU A 562 -7.67 -24.78 16.16
N ALA A 563 -8.85 -24.58 15.57
CA ALA A 563 -10.11 -25.11 16.11
C ALA A 563 -10.10 -26.65 16.16
N LEU A 564 -9.61 -27.32 15.11
CA LEU A 564 -9.46 -28.78 15.07
C LEU A 564 -8.48 -29.27 16.14
N LEU A 565 -7.32 -28.63 16.28
CA LEU A 565 -6.29 -28.96 17.26
C LEU A 565 -6.78 -28.83 18.71
N LEU A 566 -7.65 -27.85 18.98
CA LEU A 566 -8.28 -27.64 20.29
C LEU A 566 -9.47 -28.56 20.53
N GLY A 567 -10.21 -28.93 19.49
CA GLY A 567 -11.42 -29.75 19.57
C GLY A 567 -11.16 -31.26 19.72
N ARG A 568 -9.96 -31.74 19.40
CA ARG A 568 -9.59 -33.15 19.46
C ARG A 568 -8.46 -33.39 20.47
N ALA A 569 -8.60 -34.44 21.28
CA ALA A 569 -7.57 -34.82 22.25
C ALA A 569 -6.25 -35.16 21.53
N GLY A 570 -5.19 -34.41 21.84
CA GLY A 570 -3.87 -34.56 21.19
C GLY A 570 -2.83 -33.55 21.65
N LEU A 571 -3.24 -32.34 22.01
CA LEU A 571 -2.39 -31.32 22.62
C LEU A 571 -2.41 -31.40 24.16
N ASP A 572 -1.27 -31.16 24.79
CA ASP A 572 -1.18 -30.92 26.23
C ASP A 572 -1.58 -29.48 26.60
N ALA A 573 -1.64 -29.16 27.90
CA ALA A 573 -2.07 -27.85 28.37
C ALA A 573 -1.25 -26.69 27.78
N ARG A 574 0.08 -26.85 27.65
CA ARG A 574 0.96 -25.83 27.07
C ARG A 574 0.67 -25.62 25.57
N GLY A 575 0.53 -26.70 24.80
CA GLY A 575 0.16 -26.62 23.39
C GLY A 575 -1.23 -26.01 23.18
N GLN A 576 -2.19 -26.33 24.05
CA GLN A 576 -3.53 -25.73 24.04
C GLN A 576 -3.47 -24.22 24.35
N ALA A 577 -2.68 -23.79 25.33
CA ALA A 577 -2.54 -22.37 25.67
C ALA A 577 -2.03 -21.54 24.47
N VAL A 578 -0.98 -22.01 23.79
CA VAL A 578 -0.44 -21.35 22.59
C VAL A 578 -1.45 -21.38 21.45
N ALA A 579 -2.12 -22.51 21.20
CA ALA A 579 -3.14 -22.61 20.15
C ALA A 579 -4.30 -21.63 20.36
N ARG A 580 -4.76 -21.48 21.62
CA ARG A 580 -5.79 -20.49 21.97
C ARG A 580 -5.31 -19.06 21.82
N MET A 581 -4.08 -18.76 22.24
CA MET A 581 -3.48 -17.44 22.05
C MET A 581 -3.43 -17.06 20.56
N LEU A 582 -3.01 -17.99 19.69
CA LEU A 582 -2.98 -17.76 18.24
C LEU A 582 -4.39 -17.63 17.66
N ARG A 583 -5.34 -18.47 18.09
CA ARG A 583 -6.73 -18.38 17.63
C ARG A 583 -7.37 -17.05 18.04
N GLY A 584 -7.08 -16.57 19.25
CA GLY A 584 -7.48 -15.24 19.73
C GLY A 584 -6.91 -14.11 18.86
N ARG A 585 -5.65 -14.24 18.41
CA ARG A 585 -5.02 -13.28 17.48
C ARG A 585 -5.76 -13.23 16.15
N GLU A 586 -6.04 -14.38 15.55
CA GLU A 586 -6.75 -14.47 14.27
C GLU A 586 -8.19 -13.94 14.36
N LEU A 587 -8.91 -14.25 15.45
CA LEU A 587 -10.25 -13.72 15.72
C LEU A 587 -10.24 -12.20 15.91
N ARG A 588 -9.23 -11.65 16.59
CA ARG A 588 -9.04 -10.20 16.73
C ARG A 588 -8.82 -9.54 15.38
N MET A 589 -7.98 -10.12 14.52
CA MET A 589 -7.75 -9.60 13.15
C MET A 589 -9.03 -9.65 12.30
N SER A 590 -9.94 -10.58 12.61
CA SER A 590 -11.27 -10.67 11.98
C SER A 590 -12.33 -9.76 12.62
N GLY A 591 -11.97 -8.94 13.63
CA GLY A 591 -12.89 -8.05 14.35
C GLY A 591 -13.81 -8.74 15.37
N GLU A 592 -13.64 -10.04 15.60
CA GLU A 592 -14.45 -10.83 16.53
C GLU A 592 -13.95 -10.72 17.98
N TYR A 593 -13.88 -9.48 18.49
CA TYR A 593 -13.23 -9.15 19.77
C TYR A 593 -13.76 -9.95 20.96
N GLY A 594 -15.07 -10.20 21.04
CA GLY A 594 -15.65 -10.98 22.14
C GLY A 594 -15.19 -12.44 22.15
N LYS A 595 -15.05 -13.08 20.98
CA LYS A 595 -14.52 -14.45 20.89
C LYS A 595 -13.01 -14.46 21.15
N ALA A 596 -12.28 -13.47 20.63
CA ALA A 596 -10.85 -13.32 20.86
C ALA A 596 -10.53 -13.23 22.36
N LEU A 597 -11.28 -12.42 23.10
CA LEU A 597 -11.13 -12.28 24.55
C LEU A 597 -11.30 -13.62 25.27
N GLY A 598 -12.35 -14.37 24.94
CA GLY A 598 -12.60 -15.68 25.53
C GLY A 598 -11.51 -16.73 25.22
N GLU A 599 -10.86 -16.65 24.06
CA GLU A 599 -9.70 -17.48 23.74
C GLU A 599 -8.46 -17.08 24.56
N TYR A 600 -8.18 -15.79 24.70
CA TYR A 600 -7.06 -15.31 25.52
C TYR A 600 -7.24 -15.61 27.00
N GLU A 601 -8.45 -15.48 27.56
CA GLU A 601 -8.76 -15.86 28.94
C GLU A 601 -8.45 -17.35 29.21
N GLN A 602 -8.85 -18.22 28.28
CA GLN A 602 -8.57 -19.65 28.38
C GLN A 602 -7.08 -19.95 28.19
N ALA A 603 -6.38 -19.21 27.32
CA ALA A 603 -4.93 -19.33 27.16
C ALA A 603 -4.19 -19.00 28.47
N VAL A 604 -4.53 -17.88 29.10
CA VAL A 604 -3.97 -17.44 30.39
C VAL A 604 -4.32 -18.41 31.53
N ALA A 605 -5.53 -18.98 31.53
CA ALA A 605 -5.92 -19.98 32.53
C ALA A 605 -5.11 -21.27 32.42
N LEU A 606 -4.74 -21.68 31.20
CA LEU A 606 -3.92 -22.87 30.94
C LEU A 606 -2.43 -22.63 31.18
N ASP A 607 -1.93 -21.44 30.86
CA ASP A 607 -0.54 -21.03 31.08
C ASP A 607 -0.47 -19.55 31.56
N PRO A 608 -0.47 -19.32 32.88
CA PRO A 608 -0.35 -17.96 33.45
C PRO A 608 0.99 -17.27 33.20
N GLY A 609 1.98 -17.98 32.63
CA GLY A 609 3.27 -17.43 32.23
C GLY A 609 3.34 -17.01 30.76
N LEU A 610 2.26 -17.18 29.99
CA LEU A 610 2.25 -16.88 28.56
C LEU A 610 2.07 -15.38 28.28
N GLU A 611 3.18 -14.63 28.26
CA GLU A 611 3.21 -13.18 28.00
C GLU A 611 2.38 -12.78 26.77
N ARG A 612 2.57 -13.45 25.62
CA ARG A 612 1.88 -13.13 24.37
C ARG A 612 0.36 -13.17 24.48
N ALA A 613 -0.19 -13.96 25.41
CA ALA A 613 -1.63 -14.02 25.66
C ALA A 613 -2.12 -12.77 26.41
N TYR A 614 -1.36 -12.28 27.40
CA TYR A 614 -1.66 -11.01 28.06
C TYR A 614 -1.53 -9.83 27.11
N TYR A 615 -0.45 -9.76 26.33
CA TYR A 615 -0.29 -8.72 25.29
C TYR A 615 -1.49 -8.71 24.32
N GLY A 616 -1.84 -9.88 23.78
CA GLY A 616 -2.98 -10.00 22.85
C GLY A 616 -4.31 -9.60 23.47
N ARG A 617 -4.57 -10.01 24.73
CA ARG A 617 -5.78 -9.65 25.48
C ARG A 617 -5.86 -8.16 25.77
N GLY A 618 -4.75 -7.55 26.17
CA GLY A 618 -4.65 -6.11 26.40
C GLY A 618 -4.97 -5.30 25.15
N VAL A 619 -4.46 -5.71 23.98
CA VAL A 619 -4.82 -5.07 22.71
C VAL A 619 -6.32 -5.22 22.41
N VAL A 620 -6.93 -6.38 22.64
CA VAL A 620 -8.39 -6.55 22.47
C VAL A 620 -9.20 -5.64 23.38
N HIS A 621 -8.80 -5.49 24.65
CA HIS A 621 -9.44 -4.55 25.58
C HIS A 621 -9.36 -3.10 25.07
N ALA A 622 -8.21 -2.69 24.52
CA ALA A 622 -8.05 -1.36 23.95
C ALA A 622 -8.91 -1.12 22.70
N GLU A 623 -9.05 -2.12 21.82
CA GLU A 623 -9.98 -2.06 20.67
C GLU A 623 -11.44 -1.87 21.12
N GLN A 624 -11.79 -2.40 22.30
CA GLN A 624 -13.08 -2.19 22.95
C GLN A 624 -13.15 -0.89 23.78
N ARG A 625 -12.10 -0.05 23.72
CA ARG A 625 -11.92 1.20 24.47
C ARG A 625 -11.82 1.03 25.99
N ASP A 626 -11.55 -0.17 26.49
CA ASP A 626 -11.20 -0.43 27.88
C ASP A 626 -9.68 -0.33 28.07
N TYR A 627 -9.17 0.90 28.01
CA TYR A 627 -7.74 1.16 28.13
C TYR A 627 -7.18 0.81 29.52
N ALA A 628 -8.02 0.81 30.56
CA ALA A 628 -7.60 0.47 31.91
C ALA A 628 -7.30 -1.04 32.03
N ALA A 629 -8.20 -1.89 31.53
CA ALA A 629 -7.96 -3.33 31.45
C ALA A 629 -6.77 -3.64 30.52
N ALA A 630 -6.65 -2.91 29.41
CA ALA A 630 -5.53 -3.05 28.48
C ALA A 630 -4.18 -2.81 29.17
N ILE A 631 -4.05 -1.72 29.93
CA ILE A 631 -2.82 -1.40 30.66
C ILE A 631 -2.50 -2.47 31.71
N ALA A 632 -3.49 -2.96 32.45
CA ALA A 632 -3.26 -4.01 33.45
C ALA A 632 -2.73 -5.32 32.84
N ASP A 633 -3.22 -5.69 31.66
CA ASP A 633 -2.70 -6.84 30.92
C ASP A 633 -1.29 -6.60 30.36
N LEU A 634 -1.00 -5.39 29.89
CA LEU A 634 0.34 -5.01 29.41
C LEU A 634 1.36 -4.92 30.54
N ASP A 635 0.95 -4.47 31.73
CA ASP A 635 1.78 -4.54 32.94
C ASP A 635 2.15 -5.98 33.25
N ARG A 636 1.17 -6.89 33.17
CA ARG A 636 1.44 -8.31 33.39
C ARG A 636 2.34 -8.92 32.31
N ALA A 637 2.20 -8.48 31.06
CA ALA A 637 3.08 -8.88 29.96
C ALA A 637 4.53 -8.41 30.20
N ASP A 638 4.73 -7.16 30.63
CA ASP A 638 6.05 -6.59 30.98
C ASP A 638 6.67 -7.27 32.22
N GLU A 639 5.87 -7.66 33.22
CA GLU A 639 6.35 -8.47 34.36
C GLU A 639 6.86 -9.85 33.94
N LEU A 640 6.21 -10.47 32.94
CA LEU A 640 6.55 -11.81 32.45
C LEU A 640 7.74 -11.78 31.47
N ALA A 641 7.82 -10.76 30.62
CA ALA A 641 8.92 -10.53 29.70
C ALA A 641 9.34 -9.05 29.74
N PRO A 642 10.18 -8.66 30.72
CA PRO A 642 10.60 -7.27 30.88
C PRO A 642 11.43 -6.80 29.69
N ASP A 643 11.43 -5.48 29.47
CA ASP A 643 12.22 -4.85 28.39
C ASP A 643 11.79 -5.29 26.98
N THR A 644 10.51 -5.68 26.82
CA THR A 644 9.94 -5.92 25.50
C THR A 644 9.48 -4.59 24.88
N ALA A 645 10.27 -4.05 23.94
CA ALA A 645 10.04 -2.74 23.32
C ALA A 645 8.60 -2.54 22.80
N ARG A 646 8.02 -3.56 22.16
CA ARG A 646 6.63 -3.51 21.66
C ARG A 646 5.59 -3.39 22.78
N VAL A 647 5.76 -4.10 23.90
CA VAL A 647 4.83 -4.04 25.04
C VAL A 647 4.86 -2.64 25.65
N LEU A 648 6.06 -2.11 25.88
CA LEU A 648 6.28 -0.76 26.41
C LEU A 648 5.71 0.32 25.46
N PHE A 649 5.92 0.19 24.16
CA PHE A 649 5.34 1.09 23.16
C PHE A 649 3.81 1.11 23.25
N VAL A 650 3.15 -0.06 23.21
CA VAL A 650 1.69 -0.13 23.24
C VAL A 650 1.13 0.40 24.57
N ARG A 651 1.76 0.07 25.71
CA ARG A 651 1.35 0.59 27.02
C ARG A 651 1.50 2.11 27.09
N GLY A 652 2.63 2.64 26.62
CA GLY A 652 2.89 4.07 26.54
C GLY A 652 1.88 4.81 25.63
N ASP A 653 1.48 4.20 24.51
CA ASP A 653 0.47 4.78 23.63
C ASP A 653 -0.92 4.83 24.28
N TYR A 654 -1.29 3.81 25.06
CA TYR A 654 -2.56 3.83 25.80
C TYR A 654 -2.54 4.80 26.98
N HIS A 655 -1.42 4.94 27.68
CA HIS A 655 -1.22 6.03 28.64
C HIS A 655 -1.39 7.41 28.00
N ARG A 656 -0.85 7.61 26.78
CA ARG A 656 -1.04 8.85 26.02
C ARG A 656 -2.51 9.11 25.70
N ILE A 657 -3.27 8.09 25.29
CA ILE A 657 -4.70 8.21 25.01
C ILE A 657 -5.50 8.60 26.25
N LEU A 658 -5.13 8.08 27.43
CA LEU A 658 -5.75 8.41 28.71
C LEU A 658 -5.30 9.76 29.29
N GLY A 659 -4.30 10.43 28.70
CA GLY A 659 -3.73 11.67 29.21
C GLY A 659 -2.73 11.49 30.37
N HIS A 660 -2.29 10.26 30.63
CA HIS A 660 -1.25 9.93 31.61
C HIS A 660 0.13 10.23 30.99
N HIS A 661 0.41 11.51 30.78
CA HIS A 661 1.53 11.97 29.95
C HIS A 661 2.90 11.57 30.51
N GLU A 662 3.09 11.57 31.83
CA GLU A 662 4.37 11.21 32.46
C GLU A 662 4.66 9.71 32.27
N GLU A 663 3.66 8.86 32.50
CA GLU A 663 3.76 7.42 32.31
C GLU A 663 3.99 7.04 30.84
N ALA A 664 3.27 7.72 29.94
CA ALA A 664 3.45 7.56 28.50
C ALA A 664 4.88 7.87 28.06
N VAL A 665 5.42 9.04 28.44
CA VAL A 665 6.80 9.41 28.07
C VAL A 665 7.81 8.41 28.62
N ARG A 666 7.67 7.96 29.87
CA ARG A 666 8.58 7.00 30.49
C ARG A 666 8.61 5.66 29.74
N ASP A 667 7.46 5.11 29.39
CA ASP A 667 7.40 3.84 28.65
C ASP A 667 7.89 3.99 27.22
N LEU A 668 7.55 5.09 26.56
CA LEU A 668 7.99 5.38 25.19
C LEU A 668 9.51 5.64 25.11
N ASP A 669 10.10 6.31 26.11
CA ASP A 669 11.55 6.47 26.23
C ASP A 669 12.25 5.12 26.33
N ARG A 670 11.74 4.22 27.18
CA ARG A 670 12.30 2.87 27.33
C ARG A 670 12.10 2.05 26.06
N ALA A 671 10.94 2.13 25.42
CA ALA A 671 10.66 1.46 24.15
C ALA A 671 11.62 1.91 23.04
N ILE A 672 11.89 3.22 22.92
CA ILE A 672 12.83 3.79 21.95
C ILE A 672 14.28 3.39 22.26
N ALA A 673 14.66 3.30 23.54
CA ALA A 673 15.99 2.84 23.92
C ALA A 673 16.24 1.37 23.51
N LEU A 674 15.21 0.53 23.58
CA LEU A 674 15.26 -0.88 23.24
C LEU A 674 15.06 -1.15 21.73
N GLY A 675 14.22 -0.35 21.08
CA GLY A 675 13.88 -0.42 19.66
C GLY A 675 13.91 0.97 19.02
N PRO A 676 15.10 1.48 18.64
CA PRO A 676 15.25 2.84 18.11
C PRO A 676 14.64 3.04 16.71
N ASP A 677 14.27 1.95 16.04
CA ASP A 677 13.63 1.88 14.73
C ASP A 677 12.08 1.86 14.79
N LEU A 678 11.49 1.84 16.00
CA LEU A 678 10.04 1.88 16.20
C LEU A 678 9.46 3.27 15.90
N ALA A 679 9.19 3.58 14.63
CA ALA A 679 8.63 4.86 14.19
C ALA A 679 7.38 5.28 14.97
N GLY A 680 6.47 4.33 15.26
CA GLY A 680 5.27 4.58 16.06
C GLY A 680 5.54 5.04 17.49
N ALA A 681 6.63 4.57 18.13
CA ALA A 681 7.01 5.00 19.47
C ALA A 681 7.52 6.45 19.49
N TRP A 682 8.32 6.82 18.50
CA TRP A 682 8.75 8.21 18.28
C TRP A 682 7.55 9.13 18.05
N ALA A 683 6.64 8.76 17.13
CA ALA A 683 5.45 9.55 16.85
C ALA A 683 4.56 9.72 18.09
N SER A 684 4.35 8.65 18.85
CA SER A 684 3.53 8.68 20.08
C SER A 684 4.17 9.56 21.16
N ARG A 685 5.50 9.53 21.31
CA ARG A 685 6.20 10.40 22.27
C ARG A 685 6.11 11.86 21.84
N GLY A 686 6.28 12.13 20.54
CA GLY A 686 6.12 13.47 19.98
C GLY A 686 4.73 14.06 20.24
N VAL A 687 3.67 13.27 20.03
CA VAL A 687 2.29 13.69 20.36
C VAL A 687 2.10 13.93 21.86
N THR A 688 2.69 13.08 22.69
CA THR A 688 2.61 13.24 24.16
C THR A 688 3.29 14.53 24.62
N ARG A 689 4.49 14.82 24.09
CA ARG A 689 5.24 16.05 24.36
C ARG A 689 4.55 17.30 23.84
N HIS A 690 3.89 17.22 22.68
CA HIS A 690 3.07 18.33 22.18
C HIS A 690 1.91 18.63 23.14
N GLY A 691 1.26 17.59 23.68
CA GLY A 691 0.20 17.71 24.68
C GLY A 691 0.63 18.38 25.99
N THR A 692 1.90 18.24 26.39
CA THR A 692 2.48 18.91 27.58
C THR A 692 3.10 20.27 27.28
N GLY A 693 3.05 20.74 26.03
CA GLY A 693 3.59 22.03 25.59
C GLY A 693 5.06 22.02 25.14
N ASP A 694 5.74 20.88 25.19
CA ASP A 694 7.13 20.72 24.74
C ASP A 694 7.20 20.58 23.21
N THR A 695 6.92 21.69 22.54
CA THR A 695 6.71 21.77 21.09
C THR A 695 7.98 21.48 20.28
N GLU A 696 9.15 21.87 20.79
CA GLU A 696 10.44 21.66 20.11
C GLU A 696 10.82 20.17 20.09
N HIS A 697 10.78 19.48 21.23
CA HIS A 697 11.07 18.03 21.26
C HIS A 697 9.99 17.20 20.57
N ALA A 698 8.73 17.67 20.59
CA ALA A 698 7.66 17.04 19.83
C ALA A 698 7.95 17.01 18.32
N LEU A 699 8.42 18.14 17.78
CA LEU A 699 8.79 18.24 16.36
C LEU A 699 9.95 17.29 16.03
N ALA A 700 11.02 17.29 16.84
CA ALA A 700 12.17 16.41 16.63
C ALA A 700 11.79 14.92 16.67
N ASP A 701 10.89 14.52 17.57
CA ASP A 701 10.41 13.14 17.64
C ASP A 701 9.58 12.75 16.42
N LEU A 702 8.72 13.65 15.94
CA LEU A 702 7.91 13.42 14.74
C LEU A 702 8.76 13.43 13.46
N ASP A 703 9.78 14.27 13.38
CA ASP A 703 10.79 14.23 12.32
C ASP A 703 11.49 12.88 12.31
N ARG A 704 11.93 12.38 13.48
CA ARG A 704 12.59 11.08 13.58
C ARG A 704 11.65 9.93 13.19
N ALA A 705 10.38 9.99 13.56
CA ALA A 705 9.38 9.01 13.13
C ALA A 705 9.26 8.97 11.60
N LEU A 706 9.28 10.13 10.94
CA LEU A 706 9.15 10.27 9.48
C LEU A 706 10.46 10.00 8.71
N GLU A 707 11.61 10.08 9.37
CA GLU A 707 12.88 9.57 8.83
C GLU A 707 12.88 8.03 8.79
N LEU A 708 12.29 7.39 9.81
CA LEU A 708 12.19 5.93 9.91
C LEU A 708 11.11 5.36 9.00
N ASP A 709 9.93 6.00 8.99
CA ASP A 709 8.81 5.65 8.13
C ASP A 709 8.27 6.91 7.43
N PRO A 710 8.76 7.21 6.21
CA PRO A 710 8.31 8.37 5.45
C PRO A 710 6.83 8.31 5.04
N GLU A 711 6.17 7.15 5.12
CA GLU A 711 4.78 6.96 4.74
C GLU A 711 3.81 6.97 5.93
N HIS A 712 4.31 7.25 7.15
CA HIS A 712 3.50 7.27 8.37
C HIS A 712 2.50 8.44 8.40
N VAL A 713 1.31 8.24 7.81
CA VAL A 713 0.24 9.25 7.69
C VAL A 713 -0.11 9.92 9.02
N TRP A 714 -0.28 9.13 10.09
CA TRP A 714 -0.58 9.69 11.41
C TRP A 714 0.52 10.63 11.92
N ALA A 715 1.81 10.28 11.76
CA ALA A 715 2.91 11.15 12.16
C ALA A 715 2.95 12.45 11.35
N LEU A 716 2.67 12.41 10.04
CA LEU A 716 2.53 13.60 9.19
C LEU A 716 1.44 14.55 9.72
N VAL A 717 0.23 14.05 9.97
CA VAL A 717 -0.86 14.88 10.48
C VAL A 717 -0.53 15.44 11.88
N ARG A 718 0.12 14.66 12.73
CA ARG A 718 0.55 15.13 14.06
C ARG A 718 1.61 16.22 13.95
N ARG A 719 2.58 16.10 13.06
CA ARG A 719 3.57 17.15 12.81
C ARG A 719 2.94 18.40 12.20
N ALA A 720 1.96 18.25 11.32
CA ALA A 720 1.16 19.36 10.82
C ALA A 720 0.44 20.13 11.95
N ARG A 721 -0.08 19.44 12.97
CA ARG A 721 -0.68 20.08 14.15
C ARG A 721 0.37 20.82 15.01
N VAL A 722 1.59 20.29 15.10
CA VAL A 722 2.72 20.99 15.76
C VAL A 722 3.06 22.26 14.97
N HIS A 723 3.23 22.19 13.65
CA HIS A 723 3.41 23.35 12.77
C HIS A 723 2.28 24.38 12.94
N ARG A 724 1.02 23.94 13.05
CA ARG A 724 -0.13 24.82 13.33
C ARG A 724 0.05 25.59 14.65
N SER A 725 0.47 24.92 15.73
CA SER A 725 0.72 25.59 17.01
C SER A 725 1.88 26.59 16.98
N ARG A 726 2.83 26.42 16.05
CA ARG A 726 3.93 27.36 15.80
C ARG A 726 3.58 28.48 14.81
N GLY A 727 2.40 28.45 14.18
CA GLY A 727 2.01 29.36 13.11
C GLY A 727 2.67 29.08 11.75
N GLU A 728 3.31 27.93 11.59
CA GLU A 728 4.07 27.53 10.39
C GLU A 728 3.15 26.92 9.32
N ARG A 729 2.30 27.77 8.72
CA ARG A 729 1.26 27.33 7.77
C ARG A 729 1.79 26.52 6.58
N ALA A 730 2.97 26.87 6.05
CA ALA A 730 3.55 26.18 4.90
C ALA A 730 3.96 24.73 5.23
N GLY A 731 4.58 24.52 6.39
CA GLY A 731 4.94 23.18 6.87
C GLY A 731 3.69 22.34 7.17
N GLN A 732 2.69 22.94 7.81
CA GLN A 732 1.40 22.29 8.05
C GLN A 732 0.75 21.77 6.76
N LEU A 733 0.62 22.62 5.73
CA LEU A 733 0.00 22.22 4.46
C LEU A 733 0.84 21.18 3.72
N ALA A 734 2.17 21.31 3.70
CA ALA A 734 3.04 20.34 3.03
C ALA A 734 2.90 18.92 3.62
N ASP A 735 2.82 18.81 4.95
CA ASP A 735 2.59 17.52 5.62
C ASP A 735 1.20 16.95 5.33
N LEU A 736 0.17 17.80 5.33
CA LEU A 736 -1.21 17.38 5.05
C LEU A 736 -1.43 17.00 3.58
N ASP A 737 -0.77 17.67 2.65
CA ASP A 737 -0.77 17.31 1.23
C ASP A 737 -0.18 15.91 1.02
N ARG A 738 0.94 15.63 1.69
CA ARG A 738 1.55 14.30 1.67
C ARG A 738 0.67 13.26 2.36
N ALA A 739 0.04 13.59 3.49
CA ALA A 739 -0.85 12.71 4.21
C ALA A 739 -2.08 12.31 3.38
N VAL A 740 -2.70 13.26 2.66
CA VAL A 740 -3.81 12.97 1.74
C VAL A 740 -3.35 12.13 0.54
N ALA A 741 -2.16 12.38 0.01
CA ALA A 741 -1.61 11.58 -1.10
C ALA A 741 -1.36 10.13 -0.71
N LEU A 742 -0.94 9.88 0.54
CA LEU A 742 -0.66 8.54 1.08
C LEU A 742 -1.93 7.82 1.58
N GLY A 743 -2.93 8.55 2.07
CA GLY A 743 -4.19 8.00 2.58
C GLY A 743 -5.43 8.66 1.96
N PRO A 744 -5.65 8.55 0.64
CA PRO A 744 -6.76 9.22 -0.07
C PRO A 744 -8.16 8.72 0.33
N GLU A 745 -8.25 7.62 1.07
CA GLU A 745 -9.47 7.01 1.62
C GLU A 745 -9.76 7.40 3.08
N LEU A 746 -8.87 8.16 3.72
CA LEU A 746 -9.01 8.54 5.14
C LEU A 746 -9.77 9.86 5.28
N ALA A 747 -11.07 9.79 5.56
CA ALA A 747 -11.95 10.96 5.72
C ALA A 747 -11.40 12.01 6.70
N TRP A 748 -10.83 11.56 7.83
CA TRP A 748 -10.25 12.44 8.84
C TRP A 748 -9.03 13.22 8.34
N VAL A 749 -8.24 12.67 7.42
CA VAL A 749 -7.06 13.36 6.86
C VAL A 749 -7.50 14.46 5.89
N ALA A 750 -8.50 14.18 5.04
CA ALA A 750 -9.10 15.18 4.17
C ALA A 750 -9.70 16.33 4.99
N CYS A 751 -10.44 16.02 6.07
CA CYS A 751 -10.99 17.04 6.97
C CYS A 751 -9.90 17.90 7.63
N GLU A 752 -8.79 17.31 8.08
CA GLU A 752 -7.67 18.07 8.69
C GLU A 752 -7.00 19.01 7.69
N ARG A 753 -6.86 18.60 6.41
CA ARG A 753 -6.36 19.48 5.35
C ARG A 753 -7.35 20.60 5.03
N GLY A 754 -8.65 20.29 4.94
CA GLY A 754 -9.70 21.29 4.79
C GLY A 754 -9.66 22.34 5.91
N ASP A 755 -9.49 21.90 7.16
CA ASP A 755 -9.36 22.79 8.32
C ASP A 755 -8.11 23.69 8.23
N ALA A 756 -6.99 23.15 7.73
CA ALA A 756 -5.77 23.91 7.50
C ALA A 756 -5.93 24.95 6.38
N LEU A 757 -6.58 24.58 5.28
CA LEU A 757 -6.89 25.48 4.15
C LEU A 757 -7.82 26.61 4.59
N ARG A 758 -8.88 26.29 5.34
CA ARG A 758 -9.79 27.27 5.94
C ARG A 758 -9.08 28.21 6.91
N ALA A 759 -8.14 27.71 7.72
CA ALA A 759 -7.31 28.54 8.60
C ALA A 759 -6.28 29.41 7.85
N ALA A 760 -6.04 29.11 6.57
CA ALA A 760 -5.24 29.91 5.64
C ALA A 760 -6.10 30.77 4.71
N ASP A 761 -7.39 30.98 5.04
CA ASP A 761 -8.37 31.77 4.29
C ASP A 761 -8.62 31.28 2.85
N ARG A 762 -8.32 30.00 2.59
CA ARG A 762 -8.58 29.29 1.32
C ARG A 762 -9.87 28.48 1.43
N ASP A 763 -10.96 29.14 1.81
CA ASP A 763 -12.26 28.49 2.06
C ASP A 763 -12.80 27.74 0.84
N ALA A 764 -12.55 28.22 -0.38
CA ALA A 764 -12.98 27.54 -1.60
C ALA A 764 -12.29 26.18 -1.79
N ASP A 765 -10.97 26.12 -1.58
CA ASP A 765 -10.20 24.88 -1.69
C ASP A 765 -10.55 23.91 -0.55
N ALA A 766 -10.87 24.44 0.64
CA ALA A 766 -11.29 23.63 1.78
C ALA A 766 -12.60 22.88 1.53
N LEU A 767 -13.52 23.44 0.72
CA LEU A 767 -14.79 22.78 0.39
C LEU A 767 -14.57 21.45 -0.32
N ASP A 768 -13.62 21.37 -1.27
CA ASP A 768 -13.31 20.13 -2.00
C ASP A 768 -12.86 19.02 -1.04
N ASP A 769 -12.09 19.37 -0.01
CA ASP A 769 -11.61 18.45 1.02
C ASP A 769 -12.72 17.98 1.97
N TYR A 770 -13.61 18.89 2.38
CA TYR A 770 -14.75 18.50 3.19
C TYR A 770 -15.75 17.65 2.40
N ASP A 771 -15.97 17.97 1.13
CA ASP A 771 -16.81 17.15 0.23
C ASP A 771 -16.23 15.74 0.13
N ARG A 772 -14.90 15.63 -0.09
CA ARG A 772 -14.22 14.33 -0.10
C ARG A 772 -14.33 13.58 1.23
N ALA A 773 -14.15 14.27 2.36
CA ALA A 773 -14.29 13.67 3.68
C ALA A 773 -15.70 13.10 3.89
N LEU A 774 -16.74 13.80 3.42
CA LEU A 774 -18.14 13.41 3.56
C LEU A 774 -18.57 12.34 2.55
N GLU A 775 -17.94 12.26 1.37
CA GLU A 775 -18.07 11.13 0.45
C GLU A 775 -17.53 9.83 1.08
N LEU A 776 -16.43 9.93 1.83
CA LEU A 776 -15.78 8.81 2.50
C LEU A 776 -16.51 8.38 3.77
N ASP A 777 -16.93 9.35 4.59
CA ASP A 777 -17.70 9.12 5.80
C ASP A 777 -18.91 10.09 5.89
N PRO A 778 -20.09 9.65 5.44
CA PRO A 778 -21.31 10.46 5.50
C PRO A 778 -21.80 10.76 6.93
N ALA A 779 -21.25 10.12 7.96
CA ALA A 779 -21.60 10.35 9.37
C ALA A 779 -20.60 11.28 10.08
N TYR A 780 -19.67 11.90 9.36
CA TYR A 780 -18.61 12.69 9.95
C TYR A 780 -19.07 14.11 10.36
N SER A 781 -19.60 14.24 11.57
CA SER A 781 -20.22 15.48 12.06
C SER A 781 -19.31 16.72 12.02
N SER A 782 -18.01 16.58 12.29
CA SER A 782 -17.07 17.71 12.25
C SER A 782 -16.80 18.22 10.85
N ALA A 783 -16.79 17.33 9.83
CA ALA A 783 -16.60 17.75 8.44
C ALA A 783 -17.79 18.58 7.94
N TYR A 784 -19.03 18.20 8.29
CA TYR A 784 -20.22 19.04 8.04
C TYR A 784 -20.09 20.40 8.72
N ALA A 785 -19.74 20.43 10.01
CA ALA A 785 -19.64 21.69 10.75
C ALA A 785 -18.55 22.61 10.16
N SER A 786 -17.37 22.07 9.83
CA SER A 786 -16.29 22.82 9.19
C SER A 786 -16.65 23.31 7.78
N ARG A 787 -17.33 22.49 6.96
CA ARG A 787 -17.85 22.90 5.64
C ARG A 787 -18.87 24.02 5.75
N GLY A 788 -19.77 23.93 6.73
CA GLY A 788 -20.75 24.97 7.03
C GLY A 788 -20.10 26.31 7.39
N VAL A 789 -19.00 26.30 8.15
CA VAL A 789 -18.22 27.51 8.45
C VAL A 789 -17.61 28.11 7.16
N SER A 790 -17.04 27.29 6.29
CA SER A 790 -16.51 27.77 5.00
C SER A 790 -17.60 28.36 4.10
N HIS A 791 -18.76 27.71 4.00
CA HIS A 791 -19.92 28.27 3.31
C HIS A 791 -20.37 29.62 3.90
N SER A 792 -20.37 29.77 5.23
CA SER A 792 -20.71 31.02 5.90
C SER A 792 -19.72 32.14 5.57
N ARG A 793 -18.42 31.85 5.52
CA ARG A 793 -17.37 32.81 5.13
C ARG A 793 -17.47 33.24 3.67
N LEU A 794 -17.96 32.35 2.80
CA LEU A 794 -18.25 32.64 1.39
C LEU A 794 -19.63 33.29 1.16
N GLY A 795 -20.38 33.62 2.23
CA GLY A 795 -21.70 34.25 2.13
C GLY A 795 -22.85 33.33 1.72
N CYS A 796 -22.62 32.01 1.63
CA CYS A 796 -23.64 31.01 1.30
C CYS A 796 -24.38 30.56 2.58
N HIS A 797 -25.15 31.46 3.20
CA HIS A 797 -25.79 31.21 4.48
C HIS A 797 -26.75 30.00 4.49
N ASP A 798 -27.54 29.79 3.44
CA ASP A 798 -28.46 28.65 3.37
C ASP A 798 -27.74 27.30 3.41
N LYS A 799 -26.63 27.18 2.66
CA LYS A 799 -25.80 25.96 2.66
C LYS A 799 -25.11 25.76 4.01
N ALA A 800 -24.63 26.86 4.61
CA ALA A 800 -24.00 26.82 5.92
C ALA A 800 -24.96 26.30 7.00
N LEU A 801 -26.20 26.78 7.02
CA LEU A 801 -27.23 26.30 7.94
C LEU A 801 -27.55 24.83 7.71
N ALA A 802 -27.73 24.39 6.46
CA ALA A 802 -28.02 22.99 6.15
C ALA A 802 -26.91 22.03 6.63
N ASP A 803 -25.64 22.39 6.45
CA ASP A 803 -24.51 21.61 6.93
C ASP A 803 -24.43 21.57 8.45
N LEU A 804 -24.62 22.72 9.12
CA LEU A 804 -24.61 22.80 10.58
C LEU A 804 -25.79 22.06 11.22
N ASP A 805 -26.95 22.07 10.57
CA ASP A 805 -28.11 21.26 10.96
C ASP A 805 -27.77 19.77 10.89
N LYS A 806 -27.11 19.32 9.82
CA LYS A 806 -26.70 17.92 9.69
C LYS A 806 -25.65 17.52 10.72
N ALA A 807 -24.68 18.39 11.01
CA ALA A 807 -23.70 18.17 12.07
C ALA A 807 -24.37 17.97 13.44
N LEU A 808 -25.41 18.77 13.75
CA LEU A 808 -26.15 18.71 15.00
C LEU A 808 -27.18 17.57 15.06
N GLU A 809 -27.66 17.09 13.91
CA GLU A 809 -28.44 15.84 13.81
C GLU A 809 -27.55 14.64 14.21
N LEU A 810 -26.31 14.61 13.72
CA LEU A 810 -25.34 13.54 14.01
C LEU A 810 -24.77 13.63 15.42
N TYR A 811 -24.51 14.85 15.91
CA TYR A 811 -24.00 15.08 17.26
C TYR A 811 -24.72 16.27 17.93
N PRO A 812 -25.83 16.02 18.65
CA PRO A 812 -26.65 17.08 19.26
C PRO A 812 -25.97 17.91 20.36
N ALA A 813 -24.89 17.39 20.97
CA ALA A 813 -24.12 18.05 22.02
C ALA A 813 -22.89 18.79 21.47
N TYR A 814 -22.87 19.13 20.18
CA TYR A 814 -21.75 19.82 19.55
C TYR A 814 -21.78 21.34 19.78
N ALA A 815 -21.29 21.78 20.95
CA ALA A 815 -21.30 23.20 21.34
C ALA A 815 -20.67 24.14 20.28
N TRP A 816 -19.55 23.73 19.67
CA TRP A 816 -18.92 24.51 18.61
C TRP A 816 -19.84 24.71 17.39
N ALA A 817 -20.50 23.65 16.90
CA ALA A 817 -21.41 23.76 15.76
C ALA A 817 -22.66 24.62 16.09
N LEU A 818 -23.18 24.55 17.32
CA LEU A 818 -24.25 25.44 17.79
C LEU A 818 -23.83 26.90 17.71
N VAL A 819 -22.65 27.25 18.21
CA VAL A 819 -22.16 28.63 18.12
C VAL A 819 -21.92 29.06 16.68
N GLN A 820 -21.37 28.18 15.83
CA GLN A 820 -21.22 28.52 14.40
C GLN A 820 -22.58 28.77 13.74
N ARG A 821 -23.61 27.97 14.04
CA ARG A 821 -24.97 28.18 13.52
C ARG A 821 -25.60 29.46 14.05
N SER A 822 -25.37 29.77 15.32
CA SER A 822 -25.73 31.06 15.94
C SER A 822 -25.11 32.24 15.17
N VAL A 823 -23.82 32.17 14.84
CA VAL A 823 -23.14 33.20 14.03
C VAL A 823 -23.76 33.35 12.65
N VAL A 824 -24.12 32.24 11.98
CA VAL A 824 -24.81 32.29 10.67
C VAL A 824 -26.20 32.94 10.81
N HIS A 825 -26.98 32.53 11.80
CA HIS A 825 -28.30 33.13 12.07
C HIS A 825 -28.20 34.64 12.31
N ARG A 826 -27.21 35.08 13.09
CA ARG A 826 -26.99 36.52 13.34
C ARG A 826 -26.61 37.29 12.08
N ARG A 827 -25.83 36.71 11.16
CA ARG A 827 -25.51 37.30 9.86
C ARG A 827 -26.72 37.35 8.91
N ALA A 828 -27.69 36.47 9.11
CA ALA A 828 -28.96 36.43 8.37
C ALA A 828 -30.11 37.15 9.11
N ASP A 829 -29.80 38.00 10.09
CA ASP A 829 -30.76 38.76 10.93
C ASP A 829 -31.77 37.91 11.73
N GLY A 830 -31.50 36.62 11.91
CA GLY A 830 -32.28 35.68 12.72
C GLY A 830 -31.86 35.68 14.19
N TYR A 831 -32.03 36.80 14.90
CA TYR A 831 -31.45 36.98 16.24
C TYR A 831 -32.02 36.03 17.32
N GLU A 832 -33.30 35.65 17.23
CA GLU A 832 -33.91 34.70 18.18
C GLU A 832 -33.30 33.30 18.06
N ALA A 833 -33.20 32.78 16.83
CA ALA A 833 -32.55 31.49 16.56
C ALA A 833 -31.06 31.52 16.96
N SER A 834 -30.39 32.64 16.72
CA SER A 834 -29.02 32.87 17.18
C SER A 834 -28.89 32.76 18.70
N TYR A 835 -29.83 33.34 19.46
CA TYR A 835 -29.84 33.26 20.91
C TYR A 835 -30.08 31.83 21.41
N GLU A 836 -31.06 31.11 20.86
CA GLU A 836 -31.36 29.73 21.25
C GLU A 836 -30.15 28.80 21.11
N ASP A 837 -29.44 28.90 19.98
CA ASP A 837 -28.23 28.11 19.74
C ASP A 837 -27.09 28.48 20.69
N ALA A 838 -26.83 29.78 20.88
CA ALA A 838 -25.79 30.24 21.80
C ALA A 838 -26.13 29.91 23.26
N HIS A 839 -27.42 29.93 23.63
CA HIS A 839 -27.91 29.53 24.93
C HIS A 839 -27.60 28.05 25.19
N ARG A 840 -27.98 27.17 24.25
CA ARG A 840 -27.66 25.74 24.33
C ARG A 840 -26.16 25.47 24.38
N ALA A 841 -25.35 26.22 23.64
CA ALA A 841 -23.89 26.08 23.72
C ALA A 841 -23.35 26.43 25.12
N VAL A 842 -23.88 27.48 25.77
CA VAL A 842 -23.52 27.82 27.17
C VAL A 842 -24.04 26.78 28.17
N GLU A 843 -25.17 26.12 27.93
CA GLU A 843 -25.63 25.01 28.78
C GLU A 843 -24.69 23.80 28.71
N LEU A 844 -24.12 23.51 27.52
CA LEU A 844 -23.16 22.43 27.33
C LEU A 844 -21.77 22.78 27.89
N GLU A 845 -21.34 24.04 27.75
CA GLU A 845 -20.04 24.52 28.21
C GLU A 845 -20.16 25.81 29.05
N PRO A 846 -20.59 25.72 30.33
CA PRO A 846 -20.88 26.90 31.16
C PRO A 846 -19.68 27.80 31.48
N GLU A 847 -18.48 27.22 31.44
CA GLU A 847 -17.20 27.88 31.74
C GLU A 847 -16.42 28.23 30.45
N SER A 848 -17.07 28.17 29.29
CA SER A 848 -16.47 28.59 28.03
C SER A 848 -16.66 30.09 27.83
N ALA A 849 -15.58 30.85 28.03
CA ALA A 849 -15.56 32.29 27.72
C ALA A 849 -16.02 32.57 26.29
N TRP A 850 -15.66 31.68 25.35
CA TRP A 850 -16.05 31.75 23.95
C TRP A 850 -17.57 31.59 23.73
N ALA A 851 -18.21 30.61 24.38
CA ALA A 851 -19.66 30.44 24.29
C ALA A 851 -20.42 31.61 24.94
N LEU A 852 -19.94 32.08 26.10
CA LEU A 852 -20.54 33.19 26.84
C LEU A 852 -20.56 34.50 26.04
N TRP A 853 -19.44 34.91 25.42
CA TRP A 853 -19.45 36.16 24.64
C TRP A 853 -20.29 36.04 23.37
N ASN A 854 -20.37 34.86 22.73
CA ASN A 854 -21.26 34.66 21.58
C ASN A 854 -22.73 34.78 21.98
N ARG A 855 -23.12 34.28 23.15
CA ARG A 855 -24.47 34.50 23.69
C ARG A 855 -24.70 35.95 24.06
N GLY A 856 -23.72 36.61 24.67
CA GLY A 856 -23.76 38.04 24.96
C GLY A 856 -23.96 38.88 23.70
N GLU A 857 -23.29 38.52 22.60
CA GLU A 857 -23.47 39.17 21.30
C GLU A 857 -24.85 38.90 20.68
N ALA A 858 -25.39 37.68 20.79
CA ALA A 858 -26.76 37.38 20.38
C ALA A 858 -27.79 38.19 21.21
N LEU A 859 -27.60 38.29 22.52
CA LEU A 859 -28.43 39.11 23.42
C LEU A 859 -28.35 40.60 23.07
N ARG A 860 -27.17 41.11 22.70
CA ARG A 860 -26.99 42.48 22.22
C ARG A 860 -27.81 42.75 20.96
N CYS A 861 -27.80 41.81 20.00
CA CYS A 861 -28.64 41.91 18.79
C CYS A 861 -30.14 41.88 19.10
N LEU A 862 -30.56 41.23 20.18
CA LEU A 862 -31.94 41.24 20.68
C LEU A 862 -32.29 42.49 21.54
N GLY A 863 -31.35 43.39 21.78
CA GLY A 863 -31.54 44.55 22.67
C GLY A 863 -31.59 44.21 24.16
N ARG A 864 -31.26 42.98 24.56
CA ARG A 864 -31.23 42.51 25.95
C ARG A 864 -29.89 42.85 26.62
N PHE A 865 -29.59 44.15 26.70
CA PHE A 865 -28.25 44.66 27.02
C PHE A 865 -27.74 44.30 28.41
N GLU A 866 -28.59 44.28 29.45
CA GLU A 866 -28.15 43.93 30.81
C GLU A 866 -27.77 42.44 30.93
N GLU A 867 -28.52 41.56 30.26
CA GLU A 867 -28.18 40.13 30.21
C GLU A 867 -26.90 39.90 29.40
N ALA A 868 -26.74 40.61 28.27
CA ALA A 868 -25.52 40.59 27.49
C ALA A 868 -24.31 41.01 28.33
N ARG A 869 -24.44 42.09 29.10
CA ARG A 869 -23.39 42.58 30.00
C ARG A 869 -22.99 41.51 31.02
N ALA A 870 -23.96 40.87 31.67
CA ALA A 870 -23.69 39.83 32.67
C ALA A 870 -22.89 38.66 32.09
N ASP A 871 -23.22 38.21 30.87
CA ASP A 871 -22.48 37.16 30.19
C ASP A 871 -21.06 37.58 29.80
N LEU A 872 -20.91 38.82 29.32
CA LEU A 872 -19.61 39.36 28.92
C LEU A 872 -18.70 39.60 30.13
N ASP A 873 -19.25 40.04 31.27
CA ASP A 873 -18.50 40.14 32.53
C ASP A 873 -18.01 38.76 32.99
N ARG A 874 -18.83 37.71 32.88
CA ARG A 874 -18.41 36.33 33.16
C ARG A 874 -17.35 35.84 32.17
N ALA A 875 -17.52 36.11 30.88
CA ALA A 875 -16.53 35.75 29.86
C ALA A 875 -15.17 36.39 30.14
N LEU A 876 -15.14 37.65 30.57
CA LEU A 876 -13.92 38.39 30.91
C LEU A 876 -13.32 37.97 32.25
N ALA A 877 -14.11 37.46 33.20
CA ALA A 877 -13.58 36.83 34.40
C ALA A 877 -12.79 35.54 34.08
N LEU A 878 -13.23 34.80 33.06
CA LEU A 878 -12.57 33.57 32.59
C LEU A 878 -11.39 33.86 31.64
N ALA A 879 -11.53 34.85 30.76
CA ALA A 879 -10.52 35.24 29.79
C ALA A 879 -10.39 36.78 29.72
N PRO A 880 -9.56 37.39 30.61
CA PRO A 880 -9.48 38.84 30.76
C PRO A 880 -9.03 39.62 29.52
N ASP A 881 -8.29 38.98 28.62
CA ASP A 881 -7.73 39.57 27.39
C ASP A 881 -8.48 39.16 26.11
N SER A 882 -9.70 38.62 26.24
CA SER A 882 -10.53 38.26 25.09
C SER A 882 -11.00 39.52 24.35
N VAL A 883 -10.31 39.87 23.26
CA VAL A 883 -10.60 41.05 22.41
C VAL A 883 -12.08 41.15 22.05
N TRP A 884 -12.68 40.05 21.60
CA TRP A 884 -14.10 40.02 21.23
C TRP A 884 -15.04 40.25 22.42
N ALA A 885 -14.75 39.67 23.58
CA ALA A 885 -15.57 39.89 24.77
C ALA A 885 -15.47 41.34 25.28
N ILE A 886 -14.28 41.93 25.28
CA ILE A 886 -14.07 43.34 25.65
C ILE A 886 -14.81 44.25 24.66
N GLY A 887 -14.61 44.04 23.35
CA GLY A 887 -15.24 44.84 22.32
C GLY A 887 -16.77 44.76 22.32
N CYS A 888 -17.32 43.55 22.48
CA CYS A 888 -18.76 43.35 22.63
C CYS A 888 -19.29 44.01 23.91
N ARG A 889 -18.55 43.96 25.03
CA ARG A 889 -18.96 44.63 26.27
C ARG A 889 -18.93 46.15 26.11
N GLY A 890 -17.89 46.70 25.49
CA GLY A 890 -17.83 48.11 25.14
C GLY A 890 -19.02 48.56 24.29
N ALA A 891 -19.41 47.76 23.30
CA ALA A 891 -20.62 48.03 22.51
C ALA A 891 -21.91 47.97 23.36
N VAL A 892 -22.07 46.98 24.23
CA VAL A 892 -23.23 46.88 25.16
C VAL A 892 -23.27 48.06 26.13
N LEU A 893 -22.13 48.46 26.69
CA LEU A 893 -22.01 49.59 27.62
C LEU A 893 -22.35 50.92 26.94
N HIS A 894 -22.01 51.07 25.65
CA HIS A 894 -22.44 52.20 24.83
C HIS A 894 -23.97 52.28 24.77
N GLU A 895 -24.66 51.18 24.44
CA GLU A 895 -26.12 51.12 24.37
C GLU A 895 -26.77 51.40 25.75
N LEU A 896 -26.11 51.02 26.85
CA LEU A 896 -26.52 51.33 28.22
C LEU A 896 -26.17 52.77 28.66
N ARG A 897 -25.59 53.60 27.78
CA ARG A 897 -25.12 54.98 28.05
C ARG A 897 -24.06 55.08 29.15
N LEU A 898 -23.34 54.00 29.41
CA LEU A 898 -22.20 53.94 30.32
C LEU A 898 -20.91 54.27 29.56
N TYR A 899 -20.89 55.46 28.95
CA TYR A 899 -19.88 55.81 27.93
C TYR A 899 -18.42 55.81 28.43
N GLY A 900 -18.19 56.06 29.73
CA GLY A 900 -16.83 56.02 30.29
C GLY A 900 -16.26 54.60 30.28
N ASP A 901 -17.04 53.64 30.79
CA ASP A 901 -16.65 52.23 30.80
C ASP A 901 -16.61 51.66 29.36
N ALA A 902 -17.56 52.09 28.50
CA ALA A 902 -17.57 51.72 27.08
C ALA A 902 -16.29 52.17 26.37
N LEU A 903 -15.88 53.43 26.57
CA LEU A 903 -14.68 53.97 25.95
C LEU A 903 -13.42 53.26 26.48
N ALA A 904 -13.34 52.97 27.78
CA ALA A 904 -12.22 52.23 28.36
C ALA A 904 -12.06 50.83 27.74
N ASP A 905 -13.17 50.10 27.59
CA ASP A 905 -13.17 48.78 26.93
C ASP A 905 -12.80 48.87 25.44
N LEU A 906 -13.32 49.86 24.72
CA LEU A 906 -13.05 50.04 23.30
C LEU A 906 -11.62 50.53 23.04
N ASP A 907 -11.07 51.41 23.88
CA ASP A 907 -9.66 51.81 23.86
C ASP A 907 -8.75 50.59 24.08
N ARG A 908 -9.06 49.76 25.08
CA ARG A 908 -8.33 48.52 25.33
C ARG A 908 -8.43 47.56 24.15
N THR A 909 -9.61 47.44 23.54
CA THR A 909 -9.83 46.55 22.40
C THR A 909 -9.04 46.99 21.18
N VAL A 910 -9.08 48.29 20.82
CA VAL A 910 -8.31 48.84 19.69
C VAL A 910 -6.80 48.80 19.95
N ALA A 911 -6.35 48.85 21.20
CA ALA A 911 -4.94 48.64 21.54
C ALA A 911 -4.49 47.18 21.33
N LEU A 912 -5.36 46.21 21.62
CA LEU A 912 -5.09 44.78 21.46
C LEU A 912 -5.26 44.29 20.02
N ASP A 913 -6.27 44.79 19.31
CA ASP A 913 -6.54 44.53 17.90
C ASP A 913 -6.70 45.85 17.14
N PRO A 914 -5.58 46.43 16.69
CA PRO A 914 -5.59 47.70 15.98
C PRO A 914 -6.34 47.62 14.63
N ASP A 915 -6.39 46.46 14.00
CA ASP A 915 -6.93 46.30 12.64
C ASP A 915 -8.40 45.82 12.63
N GLY A 916 -9.01 45.68 13.80
CA GLY A 916 -10.43 45.36 13.96
C GLY A 916 -11.35 46.52 13.59
N ALA A 917 -11.78 46.59 12.33
CA ALA A 917 -12.66 47.64 11.81
C ALA A 917 -13.95 47.82 12.61
N TRP A 918 -14.59 46.73 13.04
CA TRP A 918 -15.81 46.79 13.85
C TRP A 918 -15.58 47.45 15.22
N HIS A 919 -14.44 47.16 15.88
CA HIS A 919 -14.07 47.77 17.16
C HIS A 919 -13.79 49.27 17.01
N LEU A 920 -13.10 49.66 15.93
CA LEU A 920 -12.90 51.06 15.58
C LEU A 920 -14.22 51.78 15.32
N MET A 921 -15.14 51.18 14.58
CA MET A 921 -16.47 51.75 14.35
C MET A 921 -17.21 52.02 15.67
N ARG A 922 -17.22 51.04 16.60
CA ARG A 922 -17.83 51.20 17.93
C ARG A 922 -17.15 52.28 18.76
N ARG A 923 -15.82 52.40 18.67
CA ARG A 923 -15.05 53.45 19.33
C ARG A 923 -15.38 54.83 18.77
N ILE A 924 -15.43 55.00 17.45
CA ILE A 924 -15.81 56.26 16.77
C ILE A 924 -17.17 56.74 17.26
N MET A 925 -18.18 55.86 17.28
CA MET A 925 -19.52 56.21 17.78
C MET A 925 -19.47 56.68 19.24
N THR A 926 -18.71 55.99 20.08
CA THR A 926 -18.55 56.34 21.50
C THR A 926 -17.80 57.66 21.70
N LEU A 927 -16.74 57.90 20.93
CA LEU A 927 -15.96 59.15 20.94
C LEU A 927 -16.83 60.36 20.55
N LEU A 928 -17.70 60.20 19.56
CA LEU A 928 -18.67 61.23 19.19
C LEU A 928 -19.71 61.46 20.29
N ALA A 929 -20.19 60.40 20.94
CA ALA A 929 -21.13 60.52 22.06
C ALA A 929 -20.53 61.24 23.28
N VAL A 930 -19.23 61.10 23.54
CA VAL A 930 -18.54 61.77 24.67
C VAL A 930 -17.90 63.11 24.32
N GLY A 931 -17.95 63.53 23.06
CA GLY A 931 -17.45 64.83 22.62
C GLY A 931 -15.95 64.91 22.39
N ARG A 932 -15.40 63.85 21.79
CA ARG A 932 -14.00 63.75 21.31
C ARG A 932 -13.94 63.60 19.78
N PRO A 933 -14.44 64.58 19.00
CA PRO A 933 -14.57 64.46 17.54
C PRO A 933 -13.22 64.40 16.80
N GLU A 934 -12.14 64.95 17.36
CA GLU A 934 -10.80 64.87 16.75
C GLU A 934 -10.24 63.45 16.79
N ASP A 935 -10.43 62.75 17.91
CA ASP A 935 -10.06 61.34 18.04
C ASP A 935 -10.92 60.46 17.13
N ALA A 936 -12.24 60.73 17.08
CA ALA A 936 -13.15 60.06 16.16
C ALA A 936 -12.75 60.26 14.69
N ARG A 937 -12.28 61.46 14.32
CA ARG A 937 -11.77 61.73 12.96
C ARG A 937 -10.52 60.93 12.65
N THR A 938 -9.61 60.81 13.62
CA THR A 938 -8.38 60.02 13.48
C THR A 938 -8.73 58.55 13.25
N ASP A 939 -9.64 58.00 14.05
CA ASP A 939 -10.11 56.62 13.89
C ASP A 939 -10.88 56.42 12.57
N LEU A 940 -11.66 57.40 12.11
CA LEU A 940 -12.35 57.34 10.81
C LEU A 940 -11.36 57.26 9.64
N HIS A 941 -10.27 58.03 9.67
CA HIS A 941 -9.24 57.92 8.64
C HIS A 941 -8.61 56.54 8.62
N ARG A 942 -8.44 55.91 9.79
CA ARG A 942 -7.99 54.53 9.87
C ARG A 942 -9.05 53.56 9.36
N TYR A 943 -10.30 53.71 9.76
CA TYR A 943 -11.42 52.88 9.31
C TYR A 943 -11.59 52.93 7.79
N LEU A 944 -11.38 54.08 7.14
CA LEU A 944 -11.42 54.19 5.68
C LEU A 944 -10.37 53.32 4.95
N VAL A 945 -9.30 52.93 5.64
CA VAL A 945 -8.26 52.02 5.09
C VAL A 945 -8.67 50.56 5.23
N ILE A 946 -9.28 50.18 6.37
CA ILE A 946 -9.46 48.77 6.76
C ILE A 946 -10.92 48.29 6.84
N GLY A 947 -11.88 49.21 6.80
CA GLY A 947 -13.29 48.94 7.02
C GLY A 947 -14.09 48.79 5.74
N ASP A 948 -15.21 48.06 5.87
CA ASP A 948 -16.04 47.66 4.74
C ASP A 948 -17.13 48.70 4.41
N ASP A 949 -17.61 49.47 5.40
CA ASP A 949 -18.67 50.48 5.20
C ASP A 949 -18.10 51.89 4.99
N ARG A 950 -17.60 52.13 3.77
CA ARG A 950 -17.05 53.43 3.38
C ARG A 950 -18.12 54.52 3.28
N ALA A 951 -19.37 54.16 2.97
CA ALA A 951 -20.46 55.10 2.91
C ALA A 951 -20.73 55.71 4.29
N TRP A 952 -20.85 54.85 5.31
CA TRP A 952 -20.98 55.27 6.71
C TRP A 952 -19.79 56.11 7.17
N ALA A 953 -18.56 55.69 6.87
CA ALA A 953 -17.36 56.39 7.32
C ALA A 953 -17.26 57.80 6.72
N HIS A 954 -17.47 57.95 5.41
CA HIS A 954 -17.47 59.26 4.76
C HIS A 954 -18.65 60.14 5.21
N HIS A 955 -19.82 59.56 5.44
CA HIS A 955 -20.97 60.29 5.99
C HIS A 955 -20.68 60.83 7.39
N THR A 956 -20.11 60.00 8.26
CA THR A 956 -19.71 60.39 9.62
C THR A 956 -18.61 61.46 9.60
N LEU A 957 -17.64 61.34 8.67
CA LEU A 957 -16.61 62.35 8.47
C LEU A 957 -17.21 63.71 8.04
N ALA A 958 -18.24 63.70 7.17
CA ALA A 958 -18.96 64.91 6.79
C ALA A 958 -19.64 65.59 7.98
N GLN A 959 -20.25 64.81 8.88
CA GLN A 959 -20.85 65.32 10.11
C GLN A 959 -19.82 66.01 11.02
N ILE A 960 -18.62 65.43 11.15
CA ILE A 960 -17.52 66.06 11.91
C ILE A 960 -17.07 67.36 11.22
N HIS A 961 -16.88 67.36 9.91
CA HIS A 961 -16.52 68.58 9.17
C HIS A 961 -17.56 69.70 9.33
N LEU A 962 -18.85 69.36 9.36
CA LEU A 962 -19.93 70.32 9.62
C LEU A 962 -19.84 70.95 11.01
N LEU A 963 -19.49 70.16 12.03
CA LEU A 963 -19.29 70.62 13.40
C LEU A 963 -18.06 71.53 13.53
N ASP A 964 -17.02 71.32 12.73
CA ASP A 964 -15.85 72.19 12.64
C ASP A 964 -16.09 73.47 11.82
N GLY A 965 -17.24 73.59 11.15
CA GLY A 965 -17.54 74.68 10.23
C GLY A 965 -16.87 74.56 8.84
N ARG A 966 -16.36 73.39 8.47
CA ARG A 966 -15.69 73.12 7.18
C ARG A 966 -16.67 72.63 6.12
N ALA A 967 -17.43 73.55 5.56
CA ALA A 967 -18.52 73.26 4.62
C ALA A 967 -18.10 72.56 3.32
N GLU A 968 -16.96 72.97 2.74
CA GLU A 968 -16.44 72.38 1.49
C GLU A 968 -15.96 70.93 1.70
N ASP A 969 -15.23 70.69 2.78
CA ASP A 969 -14.78 69.35 3.19
C ASP A 969 -16.00 68.43 3.42
N ALA A 970 -17.03 68.92 4.12
CA ALA A 970 -18.27 68.18 4.36
C ALA A 970 -18.99 67.80 3.05
N SER A 971 -19.10 68.74 2.10
CA SER A 971 -19.72 68.48 0.79
C SER A 971 -18.94 67.43 0.00
N THR A 972 -17.61 67.49 0.07
CA THR A 972 -16.71 66.51 -0.57
C THR A 972 -16.89 65.12 0.04
N ALA A 973 -16.92 65.02 1.37
CA ALA A 973 -17.13 63.76 2.08
C ALA A 973 -18.51 63.15 1.78
N LEU A 974 -19.57 63.95 1.67
CA LEU A 974 -20.90 63.46 1.26
C LEU A 974 -20.91 62.94 -0.18
N ALA A 975 -20.19 63.58 -1.09
CA ALA A 975 -20.04 63.10 -2.46
C ALA A 975 -19.25 61.78 -2.54
N GLU A 976 -18.27 61.55 -1.66
CA GLU A 976 -17.61 60.26 -1.50
C GLU A 976 -18.57 59.21 -0.90
N ALA A 977 -19.34 59.57 0.14
CA ALA A 977 -20.33 58.66 0.74
C ALA A 977 -21.36 58.18 -0.28
N ALA A 978 -21.89 59.10 -1.11
CA ALA A 978 -22.82 58.77 -2.19
C ALA A 978 -22.19 57.85 -3.26
N ARG A 979 -20.91 58.07 -3.61
CA ARG A 979 -20.16 57.17 -4.51
C ARG A 979 -20.02 55.75 -3.94
N HIS A 980 -20.00 55.64 -2.61
CA HIS A 980 -19.92 54.38 -1.89
C HIS A 980 -21.29 53.78 -1.52
N GLY A 981 -22.39 54.34 -2.02
CA GLY A 981 -23.72 53.73 -1.89
C GLY A 981 -24.62 54.36 -0.82
N LEU A 982 -24.28 55.52 -0.25
CA LEU A 982 -25.23 56.28 0.56
C LEU A 982 -26.43 56.68 -0.29
N THR A 983 -27.63 56.22 0.10
CA THR A 983 -28.88 56.45 -0.66
C THR A 983 -29.73 57.56 -0.04
N GLU A 984 -30.39 58.34 -0.89
CA GLU A 984 -31.28 59.40 -0.42
C GLU A 984 -32.53 58.83 0.28
N PRO A 985 -33.02 59.48 1.35
CA PRO A 985 -32.67 60.84 1.79
C PRO A 985 -31.42 60.97 2.69
N ALA A 986 -30.70 59.88 2.99
CA ALA A 986 -29.53 59.92 3.86
C ALA A 986 -28.43 60.85 3.29
N GLY A 987 -27.89 61.73 4.13
CA GLY A 987 -26.88 62.74 3.75
C GLY A 987 -27.43 64.02 3.10
N LEU A 988 -28.71 64.09 2.71
CA LEU A 988 -29.28 65.32 2.13
C LEU A 988 -29.41 66.44 3.16
N GLU A 989 -29.67 66.11 4.42
CA GLU A 989 -29.73 67.07 5.51
C GLU A 989 -28.36 67.71 5.75
N GLU A 990 -27.32 66.87 5.84
CA GLU A 990 -25.92 67.27 5.95
C GLU A 990 -25.48 68.10 4.75
N LEU A 991 -25.90 67.72 3.52
CA LEU A 991 -25.59 68.48 2.31
C LEU A 991 -26.25 69.85 2.32
N ALA A 992 -27.54 69.91 2.65
CA ALA A 992 -28.26 71.18 2.77
C ALA A 992 -27.59 72.08 3.83
N ARG A 993 -27.11 71.49 4.92
CA ARG A 993 -26.36 72.21 5.97
C ARG A 993 -25.01 72.72 5.48
N ALA A 994 -24.25 71.90 4.77
CA ALA A 994 -22.98 72.30 4.18
C ALA A 994 -23.17 73.49 3.23
N GLN A 995 -24.17 73.43 2.35
CA GLN A 995 -24.53 74.50 1.42
C GLN A 995 -24.93 75.79 2.16
N ARG A 996 -25.71 75.71 3.24
CA ARG A 996 -26.05 76.89 4.08
C ARG A 996 -24.79 77.53 4.69
N LYS A 997 -23.89 76.72 5.25
CA LYS A 997 -22.64 77.21 5.85
C LYS A 997 -21.68 77.83 4.81
N ALA A 998 -21.72 77.34 3.57
CA ALA A 998 -20.99 77.94 2.44
C ALA A 998 -21.66 79.22 1.88
N GLY A 999 -22.87 79.58 2.35
CA GLY A 999 -23.64 80.72 1.83
C GLY A 999 -24.36 80.44 0.51
N GLU A 1000 -24.45 79.18 0.09
CA GLU A 1000 -25.10 78.73 -1.14
C GLU A 1000 -26.61 78.55 -0.95
N TRP A 1001 -27.29 79.62 -0.55
CA TRP A 1001 -28.70 79.57 -0.10
C TRP A 1001 -29.68 78.97 -1.12
N ARG A 1002 -29.42 79.18 -2.42
CA ARG A 1002 -30.25 78.62 -3.49
C ARG A 1002 -30.11 77.09 -3.56
N ALA A 1003 -28.88 76.58 -3.53
CA ALA A 1003 -28.61 75.14 -3.55
C ALA A 1003 -29.18 74.48 -2.30
N ALA A 1004 -28.98 75.09 -1.12
CA ALA A 1004 -29.56 74.61 0.14
C ALA A 1004 -31.08 74.48 0.09
N ARG A 1005 -31.78 75.45 -0.54
CA ARG A 1005 -33.22 75.38 -0.73
C ARG A 1005 -33.65 74.29 -1.69
N GLU A 1006 -32.97 74.16 -2.84
CA GLU A 1006 -33.26 73.10 -3.82
C GLU A 1006 -33.06 71.70 -3.19
N THR A 1007 -32.00 71.51 -2.41
CA THR A 1007 -31.76 70.28 -1.63
C THR A 1007 -32.86 70.05 -0.58
N ALA A 1008 -33.27 71.08 0.15
CA ALA A 1008 -34.33 70.97 1.15
C ALA A 1008 -35.71 70.68 0.53
N ASP A 1009 -36.04 71.25 -0.64
CA ASP A 1009 -37.26 70.95 -1.38
C ASP A 1009 -37.25 69.50 -1.92
N ARG A 1010 -36.09 69.03 -2.38
CA ARG A 1010 -35.89 67.62 -2.75
C ARG A 1010 -36.11 66.70 -1.54
N MET A 1011 -35.50 67.02 -0.41
CA MET A 1011 -35.69 66.28 0.84
C MET A 1011 -37.14 66.33 1.30
N ARG A 1012 -37.86 67.44 1.14
CA ARG A 1012 -39.29 67.56 1.47
C ARG A 1012 -40.16 66.61 0.64
N GLY A 1013 -39.78 66.32 -0.60
CA GLY A 1013 -40.45 65.32 -1.44
C GLY A 1013 -40.24 63.87 -1.00
N LEU A 1014 -39.10 63.58 -0.37
CA LEU A 1014 -38.73 62.24 0.10
C LEU A 1014 -39.08 62.00 1.58
N HIS A 1015 -38.95 63.04 2.40
CA HIS A 1015 -38.99 63.03 3.85
C HIS A 1015 -39.61 64.35 4.36
N GLY A 1016 -40.94 64.41 4.31
CA GLY A 1016 -41.74 65.63 4.48
C GLY A 1016 -41.29 66.55 5.63
N PRO A 1017 -41.31 66.10 6.91
CA PRO A 1017 -41.04 66.98 8.04
C PRO A 1017 -39.58 67.46 8.12
N GLY A 1018 -38.60 66.56 7.93
CA GLY A 1018 -37.17 66.91 7.92
C GLY A 1018 -36.78 67.85 6.76
N GLY A 1019 -37.40 67.67 5.60
CA GLY A 1019 -37.21 68.57 4.46
C GLY A 1019 -37.80 69.97 4.70
N VAL A 1020 -39.00 70.08 5.30
CA VAL A 1020 -39.58 71.39 5.67
C VAL A 1020 -38.74 72.09 6.73
N PHE A 1021 -38.17 71.34 7.68
CA PHE A 1021 -37.23 71.89 8.66
C PHE A 1021 -35.98 72.47 7.99
N CYS A 1022 -35.32 71.71 7.12
CA CYS A 1022 -34.16 72.18 6.35
C CYS A 1022 -34.50 73.41 5.48
N LEU A 1023 -35.70 73.43 4.90
CA LEU A 1023 -36.18 74.53 4.07
C LEU A 1023 -36.37 75.81 4.91
N ALA A 1024 -36.90 75.68 6.13
CA ALA A 1024 -37.11 76.81 7.04
C ALA A 1024 -35.77 77.47 7.41
N LEU A 1025 -34.72 76.68 7.67
CA LEU A 1025 -33.37 77.19 7.92
C LEU A 1025 -32.78 77.91 6.70
N ALA A 1026 -32.93 77.31 5.51
CA ALA A 1026 -32.41 77.90 4.27
C ALA A 1026 -33.12 79.24 3.94
N VAL A 1027 -34.45 79.31 4.12
CA VAL A 1027 -35.23 80.55 3.93
C VAL A 1027 -34.87 81.59 4.99
N ALA A 1028 -34.61 81.18 6.23
CA ALA A 1028 -34.22 82.11 7.31
C ALA A 1028 -32.90 82.81 7.00
N GLY A 1029 -31.91 82.09 6.45
CA GLY A 1029 -30.65 82.69 6.01
C GLY A 1029 -30.78 83.59 4.78
N GLU A 1030 -31.57 83.16 3.77
CA GLU A 1030 -31.72 83.89 2.50
C GLU A 1030 -32.59 85.15 2.63
N ARG A 1031 -33.77 85.02 3.24
CA ARG A 1031 -34.84 86.04 3.24
C ARG A 1031 -35.07 86.65 4.63
N GLY A 1032 -34.29 86.21 5.61
CA GLY A 1032 -34.38 86.63 6.99
C GLY A 1032 -35.45 85.92 7.80
N ARG A 1033 -35.38 86.09 9.12
CA ARG A 1033 -36.21 85.40 10.12
C ARG A 1033 -37.71 85.58 9.87
N ASP A 1034 -38.14 86.81 9.55
CA ASP A 1034 -39.56 87.09 9.30
C ASP A 1034 -40.07 86.42 8.01
N GLY A 1035 -39.22 86.31 6.98
CA GLY A 1035 -39.54 85.62 5.73
C GLY A 1035 -39.69 84.10 5.91
N ALA A 1036 -39.03 83.52 6.91
CA ALA A 1036 -39.09 82.10 7.22
C ALA A 1036 -40.24 81.70 8.16
N ARG A 1037 -40.87 82.65 8.87
CA ARG A 1037 -41.95 82.36 9.85
C ARG A 1037 -43.09 81.48 9.29
N PRO A 1038 -43.57 81.65 8.04
CA PRO A 1038 -44.59 80.76 7.48
C PRO A 1038 -44.11 79.31 7.34
N VAL A 1039 -42.84 79.12 6.98
CA VAL A 1039 -42.22 77.79 6.83
C VAL A 1039 -42.00 77.14 8.19
N TRP A 1040 -41.57 77.91 9.20
CA TRP A 1040 -41.47 77.42 10.58
C TRP A 1040 -42.82 76.98 11.18
N ARG A 1041 -43.93 77.64 10.83
CA ARG A 1041 -45.29 77.19 11.20
C ARG A 1041 -45.71 75.92 10.47
N GLU A 1042 -45.18 75.68 9.28
CA GLU A 1042 -45.38 74.42 8.57
C GLU A 1042 -44.58 73.30 9.23
N ALA A 1043 -43.30 73.54 9.52
CA ALA A 1043 -42.42 72.58 10.21
C ALA A 1043 -43.03 72.13 11.55
N ASP A 1044 -43.52 73.05 12.36
CA ASP A 1044 -44.17 72.76 13.65
C ASP A 1044 -45.40 71.87 13.54
N ARG A 1045 -46.26 72.14 12.55
CA ARG A 1045 -47.46 71.32 12.28
C ARG A 1045 -47.10 69.91 11.86
N LEU A 1046 -46.05 69.76 11.06
CA LEU A 1046 -45.57 68.46 10.59
C LEU A 1046 -44.83 67.70 11.70
N ALA A 1047 -44.03 68.40 12.52
CA ALA A 1047 -43.31 67.83 13.65
C ALA A 1047 -44.26 67.22 14.68
N SER A 1048 -45.40 67.87 14.97
CA SER A 1048 -46.44 67.35 15.87
C SER A 1048 -47.09 66.02 15.39
N GLY A 1049 -47.03 65.72 14.09
CA GLY A 1049 -47.49 64.45 13.53
C GLY A 1049 -46.40 63.37 13.45
N TRP A 1050 -45.14 63.77 13.65
CA TRP A 1050 -43.96 62.91 13.56
C TRP A 1050 -43.65 62.17 14.86
N ASP A 1051 -44.09 62.72 16.00
CA ASP A 1051 -44.04 62.11 17.34
C ASP A 1051 -44.67 60.71 17.45
N LEU A 1052 -45.49 60.31 16.47
CA LEU A 1052 -46.25 59.06 16.52
C LEU A 1052 -45.57 57.87 15.80
N ALA A 1053 -44.41 58.06 15.15
CA ALA A 1053 -43.77 56.99 14.38
C ALA A 1053 -42.29 56.75 14.72
N GLU A 1054 -41.45 57.77 14.87
CA GLU A 1054 -40.00 57.58 14.98
C GLU A 1054 -39.41 58.76 15.76
N GLY A 1055 -38.81 58.51 16.92
CA GLY A 1055 -38.37 59.52 17.89
C GLY A 1055 -37.60 60.70 17.28
N ALA A 1056 -38.34 61.76 16.92
CA ALA A 1056 -37.77 62.98 16.39
C ALA A 1056 -36.82 63.56 17.46
N PRO A 1057 -35.60 64.00 17.10
CA PRO A 1057 -34.68 64.49 18.10
C PRO A 1057 -35.30 65.69 18.81
N GLY A 1058 -35.39 65.67 20.15
CA GLY A 1058 -36.03 66.76 20.90
C GLY A 1058 -35.42 68.14 20.59
N PHE A 1059 -34.16 68.18 20.10
CA PHE A 1059 -33.51 69.40 19.63
C PHE A 1059 -34.22 70.05 18.43
N LEU A 1060 -34.89 69.27 17.58
CA LEU A 1060 -35.67 69.76 16.44
C LEU A 1060 -36.77 70.71 16.91
N HIS A 1061 -37.52 70.31 17.95
CA HIS A 1061 -38.58 71.11 18.53
C HIS A 1061 -38.05 72.40 19.16
N ALA A 1062 -36.90 72.34 19.83
CA ALA A 1062 -36.22 73.53 20.32
C ALA A 1062 -35.89 74.51 19.16
N VAL A 1063 -35.30 74.02 18.07
CA VAL A 1063 -34.95 74.87 16.91
C VAL A 1063 -36.20 75.43 16.22
N ILE A 1064 -37.26 74.64 16.08
CA ILE A 1064 -38.55 75.11 15.52
C ILE A 1064 -39.17 76.20 16.40
N ALA A 1065 -39.18 76.02 17.72
CA ALA A 1065 -39.68 77.02 18.67
C ALA A 1065 -38.87 78.33 18.57
N ALA A 1066 -37.54 78.23 18.47
CA ALA A 1066 -36.66 79.37 18.23
C ALA A 1066 -36.97 80.10 16.90
N GLY A 1067 -37.16 79.36 15.81
CA GLY A 1067 -37.49 79.91 14.49
C GLY A 1067 -38.85 80.60 14.41
N ARG A 1068 -39.80 80.21 15.27
CA ARG A 1068 -41.12 80.85 15.41
C ARG A 1068 -41.12 82.08 16.30
N GLY A 1069 -40.13 82.19 17.18
CA GLY A 1069 -40.13 83.13 18.31
C GLY A 1069 -41.00 82.66 19.48
N ASP A 1070 -41.20 81.35 19.64
CA ASP A 1070 -41.85 80.74 20.81
C ASP A 1070 -40.80 80.48 21.89
N TRP A 1071 -40.52 81.51 22.69
CA TRP A 1071 -39.46 81.47 23.69
C TRP A 1071 -39.77 80.57 24.88
N ALA A 1072 -41.06 80.43 25.23
CA ALA A 1072 -41.50 79.58 26.33
C ALA A 1072 -41.38 78.10 25.95
N GLY A 1073 -41.85 77.71 24.76
CA GLY A 1073 -41.66 76.35 24.24
C GLY A 1073 -40.18 76.01 24.06
N LEU A 1074 -39.37 76.95 23.57
CA LEU A 1074 -37.92 76.77 23.50
C LEU A 1074 -37.29 76.51 24.87
N ASP A 1075 -37.66 77.27 25.90
CA ASP A 1075 -37.13 77.05 27.26
C ASP A 1075 -37.54 75.70 27.84
N GLU A 1076 -38.77 75.25 27.59
CA GLU A 1076 -39.27 73.94 27.99
C GLU A 1076 -38.50 72.80 27.31
N HIS A 1077 -38.36 72.86 25.98
CA HIS A 1077 -37.58 71.88 25.23
C HIS A 1077 -36.10 71.88 25.62
N LEU A 1078 -35.50 73.04 25.85
CA LEU A 1078 -34.11 73.11 26.34
C LEU A 1078 -33.96 72.59 27.75
N ALA A 1079 -34.93 72.81 28.63
CA ALA A 1079 -34.90 72.23 29.98
C ALA A 1079 -34.89 70.71 29.90
N ASP A 1080 -35.79 70.11 29.12
CA ASP A 1080 -35.88 68.65 28.95
C ASP A 1080 -34.64 68.07 28.25
N LEU A 1081 -34.14 68.72 27.21
CA LEU A 1081 -32.95 68.29 26.47
C LEU A 1081 -31.70 68.31 27.34
N LEU A 1082 -31.50 69.37 28.12
CA LEU A 1082 -30.30 69.54 28.93
C LEU A 1082 -30.37 68.80 30.27
N THR A 1083 -31.52 68.23 30.63
CA THR A 1083 -31.67 67.33 31.79
C THR A 1083 -31.56 65.86 31.37
N GLY A 1084 -30.44 65.19 31.72
CA GLY A 1084 -30.24 63.74 31.49
C GLY A 1084 -28.86 63.39 30.92
N THR A 1085 -28.60 62.10 30.72
CA THR A 1085 -27.41 61.60 29.97
C THR A 1085 -27.65 61.74 28.47
N ARG A 1086 -27.10 62.82 27.90
CA ARG A 1086 -27.15 63.11 26.46
C ARG A 1086 -25.82 62.85 25.79
N GLU A 1087 -25.90 62.56 24.50
CA GLU A 1087 -24.74 62.47 23.64
C GLU A 1087 -24.29 63.89 23.27
N TRP A 1088 -22.98 64.08 23.25
CA TRP A 1088 -22.38 65.36 22.89
C TRP A 1088 -22.81 65.82 21.50
N VAL A 1089 -22.95 64.88 20.56
CA VAL A 1089 -23.28 65.16 19.15
C VAL A 1089 -24.64 65.87 19.01
N ASP A 1090 -25.66 65.43 19.76
CA ASP A 1090 -27.00 66.05 19.76
C ASP A 1090 -26.94 67.50 20.26
N VAL A 1091 -26.22 67.73 21.36
CA VAL A 1091 -26.06 69.06 21.96
C VAL A 1091 -25.23 69.97 21.05
N ALA A 1092 -24.23 69.41 20.36
CA ALA A 1092 -23.40 70.13 19.40
C ALA A 1092 -24.19 70.56 18.17
N TRP A 1093 -25.04 69.67 17.62
CA TRP A 1093 -25.93 70.03 16.52
C TRP A 1093 -26.94 71.08 16.90
N LEU A 1094 -27.56 70.99 18.09
CA LEU A 1094 -28.47 72.01 18.60
C LEU A 1094 -27.78 73.38 18.72
N ALA A 1095 -26.58 73.43 19.30
CA ALA A 1095 -25.81 74.68 19.42
C ALA A 1095 -25.54 75.30 18.05
N ASP A 1096 -25.17 74.48 17.07
CA ASP A 1096 -24.86 74.94 15.73
C ASP A 1096 -26.10 75.44 14.98
N LEU A 1097 -27.24 74.73 15.07
CA LEU A 1097 -28.50 75.15 14.46
C LEU A 1097 -29.06 76.44 15.08
N LEU A 1098 -28.96 76.60 16.41
CA LEU A 1098 -29.32 77.87 17.08
C LEU A 1098 -28.36 79.00 16.70
N SER A 1099 -27.09 78.70 16.44
CA SER A 1099 -26.12 79.68 15.93
C SER A 1099 -26.49 80.17 14.52
N GLU A 1100 -26.90 79.27 13.62
CA GLU A 1100 -27.41 79.62 12.28
C GLU A 1100 -28.63 80.54 12.38
N LEU A 1101 -29.59 80.22 13.25
CA LEU A 1101 -30.79 81.05 13.47
C LEU A 1101 -30.47 82.43 14.08
N ALA A 1102 -29.53 82.52 15.02
CA ALA A 1102 -29.11 83.78 15.60
C ALA A 1102 -28.43 84.70 14.56
N GLY A 1103 -27.67 84.10 13.63
CA GLY A 1103 -26.99 84.80 12.54
C GLY A 1103 -27.88 85.27 11.40
N ALA A 1104 -29.08 84.69 11.26
CA ALA A 1104 -30.01 85.02 10.17
C ALA A 1104 -30.41 86.52 10.17
N PRO A 1105 -30.48 87.17 8.99
CA PRO A 1105 -30.88 88.58 8.86
C PRO A 1105 -32.37 88.81 9.20
N GLY A 1106 -32.78 90.06 9.42
CA GLY A 1106 -34.19 90.42 9.70
C GLY A 1106 -34.68 90.10 11.13
N GLY A 1107 -35.90 90.54 11.49
CA GLY A 1107 -36.49 90.41 12.83
C GLY A 1107 -36.03 91.46 13.87
N PRO A 1108 -36.74 91.61 15.01
CA PRO A 1108 -36.35 92.49 16.11
C PRO A 1108 -34.96 92.15 16.68
N PRO A 1109 -34.16 93.16 17.09
CA PRO A 1109 -32.85 92.94 17.72
C PRO A 1109 -32.93 92.06 18.98
N GLU A 1110 -33.99 92.23 19.77
CA GLU A 1110 -34.26 91.49 21.01
C GLU A 1110 -34.35 89.97 20.80
N GLU A 1111 -34.82 89.53 19.63
CA GLU A 1111 -34.92 88.10 19.34
C GLU A 1111 -33.53 87.45 19.17
N ARG A 1112 -32.54 88.19 18.65
CA ARG A 1112 -31.16 87.66 18.55
C ARG A 1112 -30.55 87.45 19.93
N GLU A 1113 -30.76 88.42 20.82
CA GLU A 1113 -30.29 88.36 22.20
C GLU A 1113 -30.94 87.20 22.96
N ARG A 1114 -32.26 86.97 22.75
CA ARG A 1114 -32.97 85.83 23.32
C ARG A 1114 -32.41 84.48 22.86
N ILE A 1115 -32.04 84.34 21.59
CA ILE A 1115 -31.39 83.12 21.08
C ILE A 1115 -29.97 83.00 21.66
N ALA A 1116 -29.21 84.09 21.70
CA ALA A 1116 -27.83 84.09 22.20
C ALA A 1116 -27.72 83.57 23.64
N VAL A 1117 -28.57 84.06 24.56
CA VAL A 1117 -28.57 83.61 25.97
C VAL A 1117 -28.80 82.09 26.08
N ARG A 1118 -29.67 81.54 25.24
CA ARG A 1118 -29.99 80.11 25.24
C ARG A 1118 -28.91 79.27 24.57
N LEU A 1119 -28.34 79.80 23.49
CA LEU A 1119 -27.19 79.22 22.82
C LEU A 1119 -25.99 79.10 23.78
N ASP A 1120 -25.73 80.10 24.61
CA ASP A 1120 -24.66 80.02 25.62
C ASP A 1120 -24.90 78.89 26.62
N ARG A 1121 -26.15 78.68 27.09
CA ARG A 1121 -26.51 77.53 27.94
C ARG A 1121 -26.26 76.19 27.24
N VAL A 1122 -26.60 76.06 25.96
CA VAL A 1122 -26.37 74.83 25.18
C VAL A 1122 -24.88 74.59 24.97
N ARG A 1123 -24.10 75.65 24.68
CA ARG A 1123 -22.63 75.56 24.53
C ARG A 1123 -21.95 75.15 25.84
N GLU A 1124 -22.37 75.71 26.97
CA GLU A 1124 -21.86 75.33 28.29
C GLU A 1124 -22.15 73.85 28.60
N ALA A 1125 -23.35 73.36 28.28
CA ALA A 1125 -23.71 71.95 28.44
C ALA A 1125 -22.86 71.04 27.53
N ARG A 1126 -22.66 71.42 26.27
CA ARG A 1126 -21.77 70.71 25.34
C ARG A 1126 -20.34 70.61 25.87
N GLU A 1127 -19.78 71.72 26.35
CA GLU A 1127 -18.44 71.75 26.95
C GLU A 1127 -18.36 70.96 28.25
N ALA A 1128 -19.42 70.94 29.05
CA ALA A 1128 -19.49 70.12 30.25
C ALA A 1128 -19.41 68.62 29.94
N ILE A 1129 -20.05 68.16 28.85
CA ILE A 1129 -19.93 66.77 28.40
C ILE A 1129 -18.48 66.46 27.99
N SER A 1130 -17.86 67.28 27.12
CA SER A 1130 -16.45 67.07 26.74
C SER A 1130 -15.52 67.06 27.94
N ARG A 1131 -15.70 67.97 28.91
CA ARG A 1131 -14.88 68.02 30.14
C ARG A 1131 -15.03 66.78 31.01
N ARG A 1132 -16.22 66.17 31.03
CA ARG A 1132 -16.48 64.94 31.80
C ARG A 1132 -15.66 63.74 31.29
N TYR A 1133 -15.27 63.75 30.03
CA TYR A 1133 -14.57 62.65 29.35
C TYR A 1133 -13.24 63.09 28.70
N ALA A 1134 -12.64 64.19 29.21
CA ALA A 1134 -11.40 64.77 28.68
C ALA A 1134 -10.12 64.09 29.20
N GLU A 1135 -10.24 63.29 30.27
CA GLU A 1135 -9.21 62.41 30.84
C GLU A 1135 -9.55 60.97 30.49
#